data_AF-A0A1Y1I0Q5-F1
#
_entry.id   AF-A0A1Y1I0Q5-F1
#
_cell.length_a   1.000
_cell.length_b   1.000
_cell.length_c   1.000
_cell.angle_alpha   90.00
_cell.angle_beta   90.00
_cell.angle_gamma   90.00
#
_symmetry.space_group_name_H-M   'P 1'
#
loop_
_entity.id
_entity.type
_entity.pdbx_description
1 polymer ?
#
loop_
_entity_poly.entity_id
_entity_poly.type
_entity_poly.pdbx_seq_one_letter_code
_entity_poly.pdbx_strand_id
1 'polypeptide(L)'
;MNGAKSTSSEQPELLSAPTQQALQEILAESQSQDVITRLWAFDRFTRVFKKLVGPDPAESTMHAAAKLLEKGFLRPIAEGLKECVDDPMKLVVGGDSPDDSDVLLIQSEVCIKALECLALDSRAVRCILQEFPSLPAVLKMLFLEELTPAERALCPVDIKVRRAILPALPKFFLADSMCKQIGRSADFLNAVMRHALNHFEDSVTVLGSINLLLSLRSYLKAAALEDNLLRFAGKDKERLQEAKRMGIKWADRKKATQCSGPGCDKAETRPGEFQTCGGCKLAVYCGRAGQASGSEMDGQKIPSKEQAELLSAPTQQALKKILQDSQSKDAITRLWAFDRFTKVFKKFIRPEPAESTMHAAAKLLEKGFLKPIAEGLKECVADPWKLMVGGDSPDDSDVLLIHSEACIKALECLALDSRTVRYILQEFPSLPAVLKALFLEKMTPAEKTVCPVDIKVRRAILPALPKFFLADSMCKQIGRSADFLNAVMRHALNHFEDSVTVLGSINLLLSLRSYLKAAALEDNLLRFAGKVLAESSDTMFIKFTISMLHGVEHDRLLPKGYLLKPLATNSALRSAALALVLCPEQLDEDEYFLIVLLARALEYGTSAALAEDRCSPPGLGIIEDMERLANADSFARNRAHELRTLLAKGFPEDGDFTVRFLRPKASEGAPGKHILQEAEKMGIKMADRKKATRCSGPGCDKVETRPREFQTCGGCKLAVYCGRDCQRRAWKAGHKETCQKTG
;
A
#
# COMPACT_ATOMS: atom_id res chain seq x y z
N MET A 1 -55.30 -22.04 -52.07
CA MET A 1 -55.51 -21.91 -50.62
C MET A 1 -54.29 -22.51 -49.92
N ASN A 2 -53.45 -21.66 -49.33
CA ASN A 2 -52.52 -21.95 -48.23
C ASN A 2 -51.82 -20.63 -47.88
N GLY A 3 -52.21 -20.03 -46.76
CA GLY A 3 -51.75 -18.72 -46.29
C GLY A 3 -50.58 -18.85 -45.33
N ALA A 4 -49.46 -18.20 -45.66
CA ALA A 4 -48.29 -18.04 -44.80
C ALA A 4 -48.55 -16.94 -43.76
N LYS A 5 -48.38 -17.26 -42.47
CA LYS A 5 -48.34 -16.27 -41.38
C LYS A 5 -46.91 -15.75 -41.22
N SER A 6 -46.74 -14.44 -41.42
CA SER A 6 -45.53 -13.69 -41.10
C SER A 6 -45.32 -13.64 -39.58
N THR A 7 -44.25 -14.24 -39.09
CA THR A 7 -43.77 -14.04 -37.71
C THR A 7 -43.13 -12.67 -37.58
N SER A 8 -43.76 -11.78 -36.81
CA SER A 8 -43.19 -10.49 -36.43
C SER A 8 -41.95 -10.72 -35.56
N SER A 9 -40.82 -10.21 -36.03
CA SER A 9 -39.55 -10.12 -35.30
C SER A 9 -39.75 -9.28 -34.02
N GLU A 10 -39.86 -9.92 -32.86
CA GLU A 10 -39.78 -9.23 -31.57
C GLU A 10 -38.35 -8.71 -31.38
N GLN A 11 -38.16 -7.38 -31.45
CA GLN A 11 -36.90 -6.75 -31.05
C GLN A 11 -36.76 -6.88 -29.52
N PRO A 12 -35.59 -7.30 -29.01
CA PRO A 12 -35.38 -7.36 -27.57
C PRO A 12 -35.50 -5.95 -26.96
N GLU A 13 -36.30 -5.83 -25.89
CA GLU A 13 -36.33 -4.63 -25.05
C GLU A 13 -35.02 -4.55 -24.25
N LEU A 14 -34.03 -3.84 -24.81
CA LEU A 14 -32.62 -3.93 -24.43
C LEU A 14 -32.22 -3.14 -23.16
N LEU A 15 -33.09 -2.31 -22.59
CA LEU A 15 -32.82 -1.53 -21.37
C LEU A 15 -34.09 -1.36 -20.54
N SER A 16 -33.97 -1.32 -19.21
CA SER A 16 -35.11 -1.03 -18.33
C SER A 16 -35.72 0.33 -18.64
N ALA A 17 -37.05 0.46 -18.55
CA ALA A 17 -37.75 1.73 -18.81
C ALA A 17 -37.18 2.93 -18.00
N PRO A 18 -36.82 2.79 -16.70
CA PRO A 18 -36.17 3.86 -15.96
C PRO A 18 -34.82 4.29 -16.55
N THR A 19 -34.02 3.35 -17.03
CA THR A 19 -32.73 3.64 -17.68
C THR A 19 -32.94 4.40 -18.98
N GLN A 20 -33.91 3.99 -19.80
CA GLN A 20 -34.21 4.67 -21.05
C GLN A 20 -34.69 6.10 -20.81
N GLN A 21 -35.54 6.31 -19.80
CA GLN A 21 -36.01 7.64 -19.41
C GLN A 21 -34.85 8.53 -18.96
N ALA A 22 -33.97 8.02 -18.08
CA ALA A 22 -32.81 8.77 -17.60
C ALA A 22 -31.87 9.20 -18.75
N LEU A 23 -31.64 8.33 -19.73
CA LEU A 23 -30.82 8.66 -20.90
C LEU A 23 -31.46 9.71 -21.82
N GLN A 24 -32.79 9.76 -21.91
CA GLN A 24 -33.51 10.77 -22.70
C GLN A 24 -33.51 12.13 -22.01
N GLU A 25 -33.66 12.18 -20.68
CA GLU A 25 -33.52 13.41 -19.89
C GLU A 25 -32.11 13.98 -20.05
N ILE A 26 -31.08 13.14 -19.90
CA ILE A 26 -29.68 13.51 -20.09
C ILE A 26 -29.43 14.05 -21.51
N LEU A 27 -30.00 13.41 -22.54
CA LEU A 27 -29.88 13.88 -23.91
C LEU A 27 -30.52 15.27 -24.10
N ALA A 28 -31.71 15.51 -23.52
CA ALA A 28 -32.37 16.81 -23.58
C ALA A 28 -31.56 17.90 -22.85
N GLU A 29 -31.06 17.59 -21.64
CA GLU A 29 -30.22 18.51 -20.85
C GLU A 29 -28.90 18.82 -21.57
N SER A 30 -28.30 17.84 -22.27
CA SER A 30 -27.06 18.03 -23.03
C SER A 30 -27.21 18.98 -24.22
N GLN A 31 -28.43 19.21 -24.70
CA GLN A 31 -28.73 20.13 -25.79
C GLN A 31 -29.09 21.55 -25.29
N SER A 32 -29.07 21.78 -23.97
CA SER A 32 -29.32 23.09 -23.39
C SER A 32 -28.32 24.13 -23.90
N GLN A 33 -28.76 25.38 -24.10
CA GLN A 33 -27.85 26.49 -24.37
C GLN A 33 -27.08 26.92 -23.11
N ASP A 34 -27.58 26.56 -21.93
CA ASP A 34 -26.91 26.83 -20.66
C ASP A 34 -25.74 25.85 -20.45
N VAL A 35 -24.52 26.39 -20.33
CA VAL A 35 -23.28 25.62 -20.19
C VAL A 35 -23.35 24.73 -18.95
N ILE A 36 -23.83 25.23 -17.81
CA ILE A 36 -23.88 24.49 -16.55
C ILE A 36 -24.79 23.25 -16.68
N THR A 37 -25.98 23.45 -17.25
CA THR A 37 -26.93 22.36 -17.54
C THR A 37 -26.31 21.31 -18.45
N ARG A 38 -25.57 21.71 -19.50
CA ARG A 38 -24.85 20.75 -20.37
C ARG A 38 -23.81 19.94 -19.61
N LEU A 39 -23.01 20.59 -18.75
CA LEU A 39 -21.98 19.91 -17.95
C LEU A 39 -22.57 18.91 -16.96
N TRP A 40 -23.66 19.28 -16.30
CA TRP A 40 -24.37 18.37 -15.41
C TRP A 40 -24.93 17.17 -16.16
N ALA A 41 -25.44 17.37 -17.38
CA ALA A 41 -25.90 16.29 -18.23
C ALA A 41 -24.75 15.30 -18.56
N PHE A 42 -23.56 15.79 -18.89
CA PHE A 42 -22.40 14.96 -19.21
C PHE A 42 -21.84 14.19 -18.01
N ASP A 43 -21.83 14.80 -16.82
CA ASP A 43 -21.41 14.11 -15.60
C ASP A 43 -22.45 13.04 -15.19
N ARG A 44 -23.74 13.40 -15.22
CA ARG A 44 -24.86 12.47 -14.97
C ARG A 44 -24.81 11.32 -15.98
N PHE A 45 -24.53 11.60 -17.25
CA PHE A 45 -24.28 10.59 -18.28
C PHE A 45 -23.15 9.64 -17.89
N THR A 46 -21.97 10.17 -17.54
CA THR A 46 -20.80 9.37 -17.16
C THR A 46 -21.13 8.41 -16.00
N ARG A 47 -21.88 8.88 -15.00
CA ARG A 47 -22.29 8.07 -13.84
C ARG A 47 -23.31 6.99 -14.19
N VAL A 48 -24.37 7.34 -14.93
CA VAL A 48 -25.39 6.38 -15.37
C VAL A 48 -24.77 5.34 -16.30
N PHE A 49 -23.95 5.77 -17.24
CA PHE A 49 -23.37 4.91 -18.25
C PHE A 49 -22.34 3.92 -17.69
N LYS A 50 -21.46 4.36 -16.77
CA LYS A 50 -20.52 3.44 -16.08
C LYS A 50 -21.23 2.31 -15.33
N LYS A 51 -22.39 2.58 -14.74
CA LYS A 51 -23.22 1.55 -14.07
C LYS A 51 -23.81 0.55 -15.07
N LEU A 52 -24.10 0.97 -16.29
CA LEU A 52 -24.68 0.12 -17.35
C LEU A 52 -23.64 -0.74 -18.06
N VAL A 53 -22.42 -0.24 -18.23
CA VAL A 53 -21.33 -0.93 -18.95
C VAL A 53 -20.74 -2.05 -18.11
N GLY A 54 -20.52 -1.84 -16.80
CA GLY A 54 -19.76 -2.79 -16.00
C GLY A 54 -18.32 -3.00 -16.54
N PRO A 55 -17.61 -4.05 -16.10
CA PRO A 55 -16.28 -4.39 -16.63
C PRO A 55 -16.35 -5.04 -18.02
N ASP A 56 -17.43 -5.78 -18.31
CA ASP A 56 -17.68 -6.46 -19.59
C ASP A 56 -19.00 -5.94 -20.20
N PRO A 57 -18.97 -4.96 -21.11
CA PRO A 57 -20.19 -4.39 -21.67
C PRO A 57 -21.00 -5.43 -22.44
N ALA A 58 -22.25 -5.62 -22.03
CA ALA A 58 -23.22 -6.37 -22.82
C ALA A 58 -23.46 -5.68 -24.18
N GLU A 59 -23.79 -6.48 -25.20
CA GLU A 59 -24.11 -5.98 -26.56
C GLU A 59 -25.24 -4.94 -26.55
N SER A 60 -26.18 -5.08 -25.62
CA SER A 60 -27.26 -4.11 -25.37
C SER A 60 -26.74 -2.73 -24.97
N THR A 61 -25.72 -2.67 -24.12
CA THR A 61 -25.10 -1.41 -23.69
C THR A 61 -24.31 -0.76 -24.83
N MET A 62 -23.61 -1.56 -25.64
CA MET A 62 -22.93 -1.05 -26.85
C MET A 62 -23.94 -0.47 -27.86
N HIS A 63 -25.08 -1.14 -28.05
CA HIS A 63 -26.14 -0.66 -28.92
C HIS A 63 -26.79 0.63 -28.40
N ALA A 64 -27.00 0.75 -27.08
CA ALA A 64 -27.49 1.97 -26.46
C ALA A 64 -26.51 3.14 -26.64
N ALA A 65 -25.21 2.89 -26.51
CA ALA A 65 -24.16 3.87 -26.79
C ALA A 65 -24.28 4.38 -28.23
N ALA A 66 -24.32 3.47 -29.20
CA ALA A 66 -24.44 3.80 -30.62
C ALA A 66 -25.69 4.66 -30.92
N LYS A 67 -26.85 4.30 -30.34
CA LYS A 67 -28.09 5.09 -30.48
C LYS A 67 -27.98 6.51 -29.91
N LEU A 68 -27.23 6.72 -28.83
CA LEU A 68 -26.99 8.06 -28.30
C LEU A 68 -26.10 8.89 -29.22
N LEU A 69 -25.09 8.27 -29.84
CA LEU A 69 -24.25 8.91 -30.86
C LEU A 69 -25.10 9.34 -32.06
N GLU A 70 -25.96 8.45 -32.57
CA GLU A 70 -26.88 8.73 -33.69
C GLU A 70 -27.87 9.86 -33.38
N LYS A 71 -28.27 10.01 -32.11
CA LYS A 71 -29.16 11.09 -31.64
C LYS A 71 -28.47 12.42 -31.40
N GLY A 72 -27.20 12.56 -31.79
CA GLY A 72 -26.48 13.83 -31.76
C GLY A 72 -25.89 14.20 -30.39
N PHE A 73 -25.77 13.25 -29.45
CA PHE A 73 -25.16 13.50 -28.13
C PHE A 73 -23.69 13.97 -28.21
N LEU A 74 -23.00 13.64 -29.32
CA LEU A 74 -21.61 14.06 -29.52
C LEU A 74 -21.44 15.53 -29.85
N ARG A 75 -22.39 16.15 -30.55
CA ARG A 75 -22.26 17.55 -30.98
C ARG A 75 -22.06 18.48 -29.77
N PRO A 76 -22.89 18.40 -28.70
CA PRO A 76 -22.68 19.22 -27.51
C PRO A 76 -21.32 18.99 -26.82
N ILE A 77 -20.82 17.75 -26.79
CA ILE A 77 -19.51 17.44 -26.19
C ILE A 77 -18.38 18.05 -27.03
N ALA A 78 -18.48 17.95 -28.36
CA ALA A 78 -17.52 18.52 -29.30
C ALA A 78 -17.50 20.05 -29.23
N GLU A 79 -18.68 20.68 -29.17
CA GLU A 79 -18.82 22.12 -28.95
C GLU A 79 -18.20 22.54 -27.61
N GLY A 80 -18.49 21.81 -26.53
CA GLY A 80 -17.93 22.10 -25.22
C GLY A 80 -16.40 21.97 -25.17
N LEU A 81 -15.81 20.99 -25.87
CA LEU A 81 -14.35 20.87 -25.98
C LEU A 81 -13.72 21.92 -26.89
N LYS A 82 -14.42 22.34 -27.95
CA LYS A 82 -13.97 23.41 -28.83
C LYS A 82 -13.99 24.76 -28.12
N GLU A 83 -15.04 25.04 -27.33
CA GLU A 83 -15.12 26.23 -26.48
C GLU A 83 -13.91 26.31 -25.53
N CYS A 84 -13.51 25.19 -24.90
CA CYS A 84 -12.32 25.15 -24.04
C CYS A 84 -11.00 25.47 -24.77
N VAL A 85 -10.92 25.16 -26.06
CA VAL A 85 -9.72 25.41 -26.88
C VAL A 85 -9.71 26.84 -27.40
N ASP A 86 -10.84 27.32 -27.92
CA ASP A 86 -10.93 28.63 -28.55
C ASP A 86 -10.80 29.76 -27.50
N ASP A 87 -11.22 29.50 -26.27
CA ASP A 87 -11.09 30.47 -25.17
C ASP A 87 -10.89 29.79 -23.81
N PRO A 88 -9.63 29.44 -23.47
CA PRO A 88 -9.31 28.81 -22.19
C PRO A 88 -9.65 29.68 -20.97
N MET A 89 -9.91 30.99 -21.17
CA MET A 89 -10.06 32.01 -20.12
C MET A 89 -11.46 32.62 -20.00
N LYS A 90 -12.35 32.51 -21.01
CA LYS A 90 -13.67 33.20 -21.04
C LYS A 90 -14.85 32.36 -20.53
N LEU A 91 -14.60 31.25 -19.86
CA LEU A 91 -15.66 30.30 -19.48
C LEU A 91 -16.11 30.49 -18.01
N VAL A 92 -17.12 31.36 -17.88
CA VAL A 92 -18.17 31.47 -16.84
C VAL A 92 -17.72 31.74 -15.39
N VAL A 93 -17.51 33.03 -15.09
CA VAL A 93 -17.87 33.61 -13.79
C VAL A 93 -19.39 33.70 -13.74
N GLY A 94 -20.02 32.72 -13.10
CA GLY A 94 -21.45 32.65 -12.86
C GLY A 94 -21.76 32.71 -11.37
N GLY A 95 -21.11 33.64 -10.66
CA GLY A 95 -21.34 33.92 -9.24
C GLY A 95 -20.76 35.30 -8.91
N ASP A 96 -21.49 36.12 -8.15
CA ASP A 96 -21.08 37.48 -7.74
C ASP A 96 -19.88 37.49 -6.75
N SER A 97 -19.14 36.38 -6.64
CA SER A 97 -18.05 36.16 -5.69
C SER A 97 -16.70 36.02 -6.41
N PRO A 98 -15.67 36.78 -6.01
CA PRO A 98 -14.31 36.66 -6.55
C PRO A 98 -13.60 35.32 -6.28
N ASP A 99 -14.20 34.38 -5.54
CA ASP A 99 -13.62 33.08 -5.18
C ASP A 99 -14.03 31.91 -6.12
N ASP A 100 -14.91 32.11 -7.10
CA ASP A 100 -15.43 31.06 -8.02
C ASP A 100 -14.48 30.75 -9.21
N SER A 101 -13.19 30.55 -8.94
CA SER A 101 -12.19 30.22 -9.97
C SER A 101 -12.18 28.74 -10.42
N ASP A 102 -12.99 27.87 -9.80
CA ASP A 102 -12.97 26.41 -10.01
C ASP A 102 -13.96 25.88 -11.10
N VAL A 103 -14.84 26.72 -11.64
CA VAL A 103 -15.86 26.31 -12.64
C VAL A 103 -15.27 25.98 -14.01
N LEU A 104 -14.14 26.62 -14.38
CA LEU A 104 -13.41 26.44 -15.65
C LEU A 104 -12.92 25.01 -15.91
N LEU A 105 -12.82 24.21 -14.85
CA LEU A 105 -12.00 22.99 -14.78
C LEU A 105 -12.82 21.71 -14.88
N ILE A 106 -14.13 21.88 -14.76
CA ILE A 106 -15.12 20.82 -14.83
C ILE A 106 -15.44 20.50 -16.29
N GLN A 107 -15.40 21.47 -17.20
CA GLN A 107 -15.87 21.29 -18.58
C GLN A 107 -15.04 20.29 -19.40
N SER A 108 -13.72 20.51 -19.54
CA SER A 108 -12.87 19.62 -20.34
C SER A 108 -12.76 18.22 -19.72
N GLU A 109 -12.60 18.13 -18.40
CA GLU A 109 -12.55 16.85 -17.68
C GLU A 109 -13.85 16.05 -17.84
N VAL A 110 -15.01 16.68 -17.66
CA VAL A 110 -16.32 16.03 -17.80
C VAL A 110 -16.55 15.62 -19.26
N CYS A 111 -16.24 16.47 -20.23
CA CYS A 111 -16.34 16.14 -21.65
C CYS A 111 -15.43 14.95 -22.03
N ILE A 112 -14.18 14.92 -21.55
CA ILE A 112 -13.25 13.81 -21.81
C ILE A 112 -13.74 12.51 -21.19
N LYS A 113 -14.25 12.54 -19.96
CA LYS A 113 -14.84 11.36 -19.29
C LYS A 113 -16.09 10.86 -20.02
N ALA A 114 -16.92 11.76 -20.54
CA ALA A 114 -18.09 11.40 -21.34
C ALA A 114 -17.66 10.73 -22.65
N LEU A 115 -16.67 11.28 -23.37
CA LEU A 115 -16.13 10.64 -24.57
C LEU A 115 -15.47 9.28 -24.27
N GLU A 116 -14.75 9.17 -23.15
CA GLU A 116 -14.16 7.90 -22.71
C GLU A 116 -15.23 6.81 -22.52
N CYS A 117 -16.38 7.18 -21.97
CA CYS A 117 -17.51 6.26 -21.79
C CYS A 117 -18.13 5.84 -23.13
N LEU A 118 -18.14 6.74 -24.12
CA LEU A 118 -18.68 6.46 -25.46
C LEU A 118 -17.72 5.63 -26.32
N ALA A 119 -16.42 5.69 -26.07
CA ALA A 119 -15.38 4.96 -26.78
C ALA A 119 -15.29 3.46 -26.39
N LEU A 120 -16.41 2.74 -26.41
CA LEU A 120 -16.49 1.33 -26.00
C LEU A 120 -15.87 0.37 -27.03
N ASP A 121 -16.01 0.68 -28.33
CA ASP A 121 -15.50 -0.14 -29.41
C ASP A 121 -14.99 0.68 -30.60
N SER A 122 -14.42 0.01 -31.60
CA SER A 122 -13.88 0.65 -32.80
C SER A 122 -14.95 1.27 -33.72
N ARG A 123 -16.24 0.91 -33.59
CA ARG A 123 -17.33 1.54 -34.35
C ARG A 123 -17.71 2.86 -33.72
N ALA A 124 -17.92 2.88 -32.41
CA ALA A 124 -18.23 4.08 -31.64
C ALA A 124 -17.12 5.13 -31.79
N VAL A 125 -15.85 4.72 -31.70
CA VAL A 125 -14.71 5.62 -31.94
C VAL A 125 -14.72 6.20 -33.35
N ARG A 126 -15.06 5.41 -34.38
CA ARG A 126 -15.20 5.93 -35.75
C ARG A 126 -16.33 6.94 -35.88
N CYS A 127 -17.48 6.70 -35.25
CA CYS A 127 -18.59 7.66 -35.20
C CYS A 127 -18.17 8.95 -34.50
N ILE A 128 -17.46 8.86 -33.37
CA ILE A 128 -16.90 10.02 -32.66
C ILE A 128 -16.00 10.84 -33.57
N LEU A 129 -15.10 10.19 -34.31
CA LEU A 129 -14.16 10.88 -35.19
C LEU A 129 -14.79 11.43 -36.47
N GLN A 130 -15.89 10.82 -36.93
CA GLN A 130 -16.65 11.32 -38.07
C GLN A 130 -17.41 12.61 -37.71
N GLU A 131 -18.01 12.65 -36.52
CA GLU A 131 -18.74 13.82 -36.01
C GLU A 131 -17.80 14.90 -35.47
N PHE A 132 -16.63 14.51 -34.92
CA PHE A 132 -15.64 15.42 -34.35
C PHE A 132 -14.23 15.19 -34.94
N PRO A 133 -14.00 15.54 -36.21
CA PRO A 133 -12.74 15.27 -36.90
C PRO A 133 -11.54 16.05 -36.34
N SER A 134 -11.77 17.15 -35.62
CA SER A 134 -10.72 17.92 -34.93
C SER A 134 -10.39 17.40 -33.53
N LEU A 135 -11.12 16.39 -33.00
CA LEU A 135 -10.85 15.79 -31.68
C LEU A 135 -9.37 15.45 -31.48
N PRO A 136 -8.64 14.87 -32.46
CA PRO A 136 -7.24 14.55 -32.26
C PRO A 136 -6.34 15.77 -32.08
N ALA A 137 -6.63 16.86 -32.80
CA ALA A 137 -5.93 18.13 -32.62
C ALA A 137 -6.26 18.76 -31.27
N VAL A 138 -7.53 18.70 -30.84
CA VAL A 138 -7.99 19.22 -29.54
C VAL A 138 -7.35 18.45 -28.38
N LEU A 139 -7.39 17.11 -28.38
CA LEU A 139 -6.72 16.29 -27.35
C LEU A 139 -5.20 16.52 -27.33
N LYS A 140 -4.60 16.70 -28.51
CA LYS A 140 -3.18 17.04 -28.61
C LYS A 140 -2.89 18.41 -27.99
N MET A 141 -3.70 19.44 -28.27
CA MET A 141 -3.52 20.77 -27.69
C MET A 141 -3.73 20.77 -26.17
N LEU A 142 -4.83 20.21 -25.68
CA LEU A 142 -5.12 20.08 -24.24
C LEU A 142 -4.03 19.33 -23.48
N PHE A 143 -3.32 18.41 -24.15
CA PHE A 143 -2.21 17.69 -23.54
C PHE A 143 -0.87 18.44 -23.68
N LEU A 144 -0.62 19.09 -24.82
CA LEU A 144 0.66 19.70 -25.18
C LEU A 144 0.85 21.14 -24.74
N GLU A 145 -0.20 21.90 -24.40
CA GLU A 145 -0.05 23.30 -24.01
C GLU A 145 0.99 23.43 -22.88
N GLU A 146 2.17 23.94 -23.26
CA GLU A 146 3.22 24.33 -22.33
C GLU A 146 2.81 25.69 -21.78
N LEU A 147 1.98 25.67 -20.73
CA LEU A 147 1.66 26.88 -19.97
C LEU A 147 2.97 27.61 -19.63
N THR A 148 2.99 28.93 -19.86
CA THR A 148 4.09 29.77 -19.42
C THR A 148 4.28 29.64 -17.90
N PRO A 149 5.48 29.91 -17.36
CA PRO A 149 5.70 29.83 -15.91
C PRO A 149 4.72 30.68 -15.07
N ALA A 150 4.17 31.76 -15.63
CA ALA A 150 3.16 32.60 -14.99
C ALA A 150 1.77 31.93 -14.97
N GLU A 151 1.37 31.28 -16.07
CA GLU A 151 0.11 30.52 -16.16
C GLU A 151 0.15 29.24 -15.30
N ARG A 152 1.33 28.61 -15.16
CA ARG A 152 1.53 27.48 -14.23
C ARG A 152 1.35 27.84 -12.75
N ALA A 153 1.63 29.09 -12.37
CA ALA A 153 1.50 29.55 -10.99
C ALA A 153 0.05 29.85 -10.60
N LEU A 154 -0.83 30.08 -11.58
CA LEU A 154 -2.23 30.44 -11.39
C LEU A 154 -3.20 29.24 -11.52
N CYS A 155 -2.73 28.09 -12.02
CA CYS A 155 -3.60 26.99 -12.44
C CYS A 155 -3.04 25.59 -12.06
N PRO A 156 -3.45 24.95 -10.93
CA PRO A 156 -3.18 23.52 -10.63
C PRO A 156 -3.90 22.51 -11.55
N VAL A 157 -4.35 23.01 -12.70
CA VAL A 157 -5.44 22.57 -13.58
C VAL A 157 -5.02 21.53 -14.60
N ASP A 158 -3.77 21.65 -15.04
CA ASP A 158 -3.13 20.79 -16.04
C ASP A 158 -3.16 19.30 -15.66
N ILE A 159 -3.06 18.99 -14.36
CA ILE A 159 -2.97 17.61 -13.88
C ILE A 159 -4.30 16.85 -14.03
N LYS A 160 -5.44 17.49 -13.71
CA LYS A 160 -6.76 16.82 -13.76
C LYS A 160 -7.17 16.48 -15.19
N VAL A 161 -6.99 17.42 -16.11
CA VAL A 161 -7.30 17.23 -17.54
C VAL A 161 -6.38 16.15 -18.14
N ARG A 162 -5.07 16.22 -17.91
CA ARG A 162 -4.13 15.17 -18.36
C ARG A 162 -4.45 13.80 -17.77
N ARG A 163 -4.85 13.75 -16.49
CA ARG A 163 -5.30 12.52 -15.80
C ARG A 163 -6.59 11.94 -16.38
N ALA A 164 -7.47 12.76 -16.94
CA ALA A 164 -8.67 12.29 -17.65
C ALA A 164 -8.36 11.85 -19.09
N ILE A 165 -7.44 12.55 -19.77
CA ILE A 165 -7.03 12.22 -21.16
C ILE A 165 -6.30 10.87 -21.22
N LEU A 166 -5.38 10.59 -20.29
CA LEU A 166 -4.50 9.41 -20.37
C LEU A 166 -5.24 8.06 -20.39
N PRO A 167 -6.25 7.80 -19.54
CA PRO A 167 -7.04 6.57 -19.61
C PRO A 167 -7.93 6.50 -20.87
N ALA A 168 -8.32 7.64 -21.44
CA ALA A 168 -9.23 7.70 -22.57
C ALA A 168 -8.53 7.44 -23.92
N LEU A 169 -7.29 7.92 -24.08
CA LEU A 169 -6.55 7.80 -25.33
C LEU A 169 -6.35 6.36 -25.86
N PRO A 170 -6.05 5.32 -25.04
CA PRO A 170 -5.98 3.95 -25.53
C PRO A 170 -7.27 3.48 -26.21
N LYS A 171 -8.44 3.90 -25.71
CA LYS A 171 -9.74 3.55 -26.29
C LYS A 171 -9.93 4.21 -27.65
N PHE A 172 -9.48 5.45 -27.82
CA PHE A 172 -9.56 6.11 -29.12
C PHE A 172 -8.56 5.57 -30.16
N PHE A 173 -7.48 4.94 -29.72
CA PHE A 173 -6.54 4.25 -30.61
C PHE A 173 -7.07 2.93 -31.18
N LEU A 174 -8.30 2.53 -30.84
CA LEU A 174 -9.05 1.51 -31.59
C LEU A 174 -9.35 1.92 -33.04
N ALA A 175 -9.22 3.22 -33.38
CA ALA A 175 -9.29 3.72 -34.76
C ALA A 175 -7.92 4.10 -35.32
N ASP A 176 -7.55 3.48 -36.45
CA ASP A 176 -6.32 3.73 -37.21
C ASP A 176 -6.05 5.22 -37.52
N SER A 177 -7.11 6.01 -37.70
CA SER A 177 -7.01 7.44 -38.00
C SER A 177 -6.41 8.24 -36.83
N MET A 178 -6.78 7.93 -35.58
CA MET A 178 -6.18 8.60 -34.41
C MET A 178 -4.74 8.18 -34.17
N CYS A 179 -4.40 6.90 -34.37
CA CYS A 179 -3.02 6.42 -34.30
C CYS A 179 -2.11 7.18 -35.27
N LYS A 180 -2.60 7.47 -36.50
CA LYS A 180 -1.85 8.22 -37.51
C LYS A 180 -1.66 9.69 -37.14
N GLN A 181 -2.66 10.33 -36.52
CA GLN A 181 -2.64 11.77 -36.22
C GLN A 181 -1.93 12.12 -34.91
N ILE A 182 -2.17 11.37 -33.82
CA ILE A 182 -1.55 11.62 -32.51
C ILE A 182 -0.32 10.73 -32.32
N GLY A 183 -0.44 9.43 -32.61
CA GLY A 183 0.60 8.43 -32.30
C GLY A 183 1.93 8.63 -33.02
N ARG A 184 1.97 9.41 -34.11
CA ARG A 184 3.20 9.76 -34.84
C ARG A 184 3.85 11.07 -34.37
N SER A 185 3.21 11.82 -33.48
CA SER A 185 3.73 13.09 -32.99
C SER A 185 4.77 12.85 -31.90
N ALA A 186 6.06 12.97 -32.24
CA ALA A 186 7.16 12.83 -31.28
C ALA A 186 6.99 13.74 -30.05
N ASP A 187 6.52 14.98 -30.26
CA ASP A 187 6.29 15.96 -29.18
C ASP A 187 5.23 15.50 -28.18
N PHE A 188 4.19 14.83 -28.67
CA PHE A 188 3.10 14.32 -27.84
C PHE A 188 3.57 13.15 -26.97
N LEU A 189 4.30 12.20 -27.56
CA LEU A 189 4.89 11.08 -26.83
C LEU A 189 5.89 11.57 -25.78
N ASN A 190 6.73 12.54 -26.14
CA ASN A 190 7.67 13.17 -25.21
C ASN A 190 6.95 13.90 -24.07
N ALA A 191 5.82 14.56 -24.34
CA ALA A 191 5.00 15.18 -23.31
C ALA A 191 4.36 14.15 -22.37
N VAL A 192 3.82 13.04 -22.90
CA VAL A 192 3.24 11.95 -22.08
C VAL A 192 4.30 11.38 -21.15
N MET A 193 5.49 11.11 -21.67
CA MET A 193 6.60 10.57 -20.86
C MET A 193 7.11 11.58 -19.82
N ARG A 194 7.24 12.86 -20.18
CA ARG A 194 7.58 13.92 -19.21
C ARG A 194 6.53 14.00 -18.10
N HIS A 195 5.25 13.94 -18.45
CA HIS A 195 4.17 13.99 -17.47
C HIS A 195 4.18 12.76 -16.54
N ALA A 196 4.37 11.55 -17.07
CA ALA A 196 4.49 10.34 -16.27
C ALA A 196 5.70 10.40 -15.30
N LEU A 197 6.83 10.92 -15.74
CA LEU A 197 8.02 11.09 -14.91
C LEU A 197 7.84 12.14 -13.82
N ASN A 198 7.19 13.25 -14.13
CA ASN A 198 6.94 14.34 -13.17
C ASN A 198 5.88 13.97 -12.11
N HIS A 199 5.03 12.97 -12.40
CA HIS A 199 3.95 12.52 -11.52
C HIS A 199 4.03 11.01 -11.25
N PHE A 200 5.24 10.48 -11.07
CA PHE A 200 5.47 9.04 -10.86
C PHE A 200 4.77 8.48 -9.59
N GLU A 201 4.39 9.36 -8.65
CA GLU A 201 3.63 9.02 -7.44
C GLU A 201 2.12 8.81 -7.73
N ASP A 202 1.58 9.27 -8.87
CA ASP A 202 0.18 9.04 -9.26
C ASP A 202 0.05 7.82 -10.17
N SER A 203 -0.35 6.69 -9.56
CA SER A 203 -0.56 5.42 -10.25
C SER A 203 -1.49 5.51 -11.48
N VAL A 204 -2.50 6.39 -11.47
CA VAL A 204 -3.44 6.53 -12.62
C VAL A 204 -2.72 7.15 -13.82
N THR A 205 -1.92 8.19 -13.56
CA THR A 205 -1.12 8.88 -14.58
C THR A 205 -0.06 7.94 -15.18
N VAL A 206 0.64 7.19 -14.33
CA VAL A 206 1.68 6.25 -14.77
C VAL A 206 1.08 5.10 -15.58
N LEU A 207 0.03 4.45 -15.07
CA LEU A 207 -0.62 3.34 -15.77
C LEU A 207 -1.29 3.80 -17.07
N GLY A 208 -1.96 4.96 -17.08
CA GLY A 208 -2.54 5.53 -18.30
C GLY A 208 -1.48 5.80 -19.36
N SER A 209 -0.33 6.36 -18.97
CA SER A 209 0.81 6.59 -19.88
C SER A 209 1.42 5.28 -20.41
N ILE A 210 1.55 4.26 -19.57
CA ILE A 210 2.05 2.94 -19.99
C ILE A 210 1.08 2.29 -20.98
N ASN A 211 -0.22 2.26 -20.66
CA ASN A 211 -1.25 1.69 -21.53
C ASN A 211 -1.29 2.40 -22.89
N LEU A 212 -1.07 3.71 -22.91
CA LEU A 212 -0.94 4.50 -24.13
C LEU A 212 0.24 4.03 -24.99
N LEU A 213 1.42 3.92 -24.38
CA LEU A 213 2.64 3.50 -25.08
C LEU A 213 2.53 2.06 -25.59
N LEU A 214 1.90 1.16 -24.82
CA LEU A 214 1.63 -0.21 -25.23
C LEU A 214 0.66 -0.26 -26.41
N SER A 215 -0.40 0.56 -26.41
CA SER A 215 -1.39 0.64 -27.50
C SER A 215 -0.77 1.17 -28.80
N LEU A 216 0.27 1.99 -28.71
CA LEU A 216 0.99 2.54 -29.88
C LEU A 216 2.13 1.65 -30.38
N ARG A 217 2.42 0.51 -29.72
CA ARG A 217 3.57 -0.36 -30.02
C ARG A 217 3.61 -0.84 -31.47
N SER A 218 2.46 -1.15 -32.08
CA SER A 218 2.38 -1.61 -33.47
C SER A 218 2.57 -0.48 -34.49
N TYR A 219 2.45 0.79 -34.09
CA TYR A 219 2.49 1.96 -34.98
C TYR A 219 3.79 2.75 -34.90
N LEU A 220 4.57 2.57 -33.82
CA LEU A 220 5.88 3.18 -33.65
C LEU A 220 6.96 2.31 -34.30
N LYS A 221 7.87 2.93 -35.05
CA LYS A 221 9.10 2.24 -35.47
C LYS A 221 9.82 1.78 -34.21
N ALA A 222 10.16 0.49 -34.14
CA ALA A 222 10.76 -0.14 -32.95
C ALA A 222 11.88 0.72 -32.33
N ALA A 223 12.78 1.26 -33.16
CA ALA A 223 13.88 2.12 -32.74
C ALA A 223 13.46 3.43 -32.01
N ALA A 224 12.34 4.06 -32.36
CA ALA A 224 11.90 5.29 -31.71
C ALA A 224 11.22 5.03 -30.36
N LEU A 225 10.45 3.92 -30.26
CA LEU A 225 9.87 3.49 -28.99
C LEU A 225 10.95 2.94 -28.05
N GLU A 226 11.91 2.20 -28.58
CA GLU A 226 13.05 1.67 -27.84
C GLU A 226 13.97 2.78 -27.35
N ASP A 227 14.31 3.80 -28.15
CA ASP A 227 15.09 4.97 -27.68
C ASP A 227 14.35 5.74 -26.57
N ASN A 228 13.02 5.89 -26.68
CA ASN A 228 12.21 6.56 -25.67
C ASN A 228 12.10 5.75 -24.37
N LEU A 229 11.85 4.44 -24.45
CA LEU A 229 11.84 3.54 -23.29
C LEU A 229 13.24 3.39 -22.67
N LEU A 230 14.29 3.43 -23.49
CA LEU A 230 15.69 3.44 -23.03
C LEU A 230 16.07 4.76 -22.39
N ARG A 231 15.51 5.91 -22.79
CA ARG A 231 15.66 7.18 -22.06
C ARG A 231 14.90 7.17 -20.73
N PHE A 232 13.73 6.53 -20.68
CA PHE A 232 12.97 6.28 -19.45
C PHE A 232 13.77 5.42 -18.47
N ALA A 233 14.39 4.33 -18.94
CA ALA A 233 15.28 3.48 -18.15
C ALA A 233 16.69 4.07 -17.95
N GLY A 234 17.10 4.99 -18.82
CA GLY A 234 18.47 5.49 -18.96
C GLY A 234 18.82 6.63 -18.02
N LYS A 235 17.84 7.40 -17.55
CA LYS A 235 18.09 8.45 -16.54
C LYS A 235 18.53 7.88 -15.18
N ASP A 236 18.12 6.65 -14.85
CA ASP A 236 18.69 5.89 -13.73
C ASP A 236 20.08 5.36 -14.06
N LYS A 237 20.32 4.96 -15.31
CA LYS A 237 21.61 4.45 -15.79
C LYS A 237 22.68 5.54 -15.87
N GLU A 238 22.35 6.78 -16.21
CA GLU A 238 23.25 7.94 -16.19
C GLU A 238 23.56 8.40 -14.76
N ARG A 239 22.59 8.41 -13.85
CA ARG A 239 22.85 8.63 -12.41
C ARG A 239 23.74 7.53 -11.81
N LEU A 240 23.55 6.28 -12.23
CA LEU A 240 24.38 5.15 -11.87
C LEU A 240 25.76 5.17 -12.56
N GLN A 241 25.87 5.72 -13.77
CA GLN A 241 27.14 5.88 -14.50
C GLN A 241 27.93 7.11 -14.03
N GLU A 242 27.29 8.19 -13.61
CA GLU A 242 27.89 9.34 -12.92
C GLU A 242 28.52 8.86 -11.59
N ALA A 243 27.78 8.04 -10.83
CA ALA A 243 28.28 7.36 -9.64
C ALA A 243 29.45 6.39 -9.92
N LYS A 244 29.46 5.75 -11.10
CA LYS A 244 30.59 4.91 -11.57
C LYS A 244 31.78 5.72 -12.11
N ARG A 245 31.55 6.87 -12.76
CA ARG A 245 32.58 7.82 -13.24
C ARG A 245 33.29 8.50 -12.07
N MET A 246 32.61 8.67 -10.94
CA MET A 246 33.19 9.06 -9.66
C MET A 246 34.17 8.01 -9.07
N GLY A 247 34.44 6.91 -9.77
CA GLY A 247 35.70 6.16 -9.61
C GLY A 247 35.85 5.38 -8.31
N ILE A 248 34.76 4.93 -7.69
CA ILE A 248 34.85 4.05 -6.52
C ILE A 248 34.96 2.59 -6.98
N LYS A 249 36.19 2.12 -7.18
CA LYS A 249 36.50 0.69 -7.35
C LYS A 249 36.72 0.06 -5.97
N TRP A 250 35.78 -0.79 -5.54
CA TRP A 250 35.90 -1.66 -4.37
C TRP A 250 36.74 -2.91 -4.72
N ALA A 251 38.05 -2.75 -4.86
CA ALA A 251 39.04 -3.82 -4.79
C ALA A 251 40.42 -3.18 -4.91
N ASP A 252 40.98 -2.75 -3.77
CA ASP A 252 42.41 -2.73 -3.45
C ASP A 252 42.61 -1.93 -2.16
N ARG A 253 42.90 -2.64 -1.05
CA ARG A 253 43.34 -2.01 0.21
C ARG A 253 44.75 -1.43 -0.01
N LYS A 254 44.85 -0.19 -0.49
CA LYS A 254 46.03 0.66 -0.24
C LYS A 254 45.81 1.44 1.04
N LYS A 255 46.71 1.24 2.02
CA LYS A 255 46.75 2.00 3.28
C LYS A 255 46.92 3.49 2.94
N ALA A 256 46.00 4.33 3.40
CA ALA A 256 46.11 5.78 3.22
C ALA A 256 47.28 6.31 4.06
N THR A 257 48.27 6.89 3.40
CA THR A 257 49.49 7.42 4.03
C THR A 257 49.38 8.89 4.41
N GLN A 258 48.25 9.57 4.19
CA GLN A 258 48.06 11.01 4.46
C GLN A 258 46.76 11.32 5.21
N CYS A 259 46.82 12.32 6.09
CA CYS A 259 45.69 12.77 6.92
C CYS A 259 44.63 13.46 6.05
N SER A 260 43.35 13.12 6.25
CA SER A 260 42.20 13.68 5.52
C SER A 260 41.69 15.00 6.10
N GLY A 261 42.40 15.61 7.05
CA GLY A 261 42.04 16.90 7.63
C GLY A 261 42.38 18.06 6.68
N PRO A 262 41.48 19.03 6.45
CA PRO A 262 41.80 20.20 5.65
C PRO A 262 43.02 20.94 6.23
N GLY A 263 44.07 21.13 5.44
CA GLY A 263 45.32 21.80 5.86
C GLY A 263 46.27 20.93 6.69
N CYS A 264 46.11 19.59 6.70
CA CYS A 264 47.01 18.69 7.42
C CYS A 264 47.92 17.91 6.48
N ASP A 265 49.21 18.29 6.42
CA ASP A 265 50.20 17.66 5.54
C ASP A 265 50.90 16.44 6.17
N LYS A 266 50.36 15.91 7.27
CA LYS A 266 50.99 14.77 7.98
C LYS A 266 50.83 13.48 7.19
N ALA A 267 51.96 12.79 7.00
CA ALA A 267 52.01 11.44 6.49
C ALA A 267 52.14 10.42 7.64
N GLU A 268 51.51 9.26 7.51
CA GLU A 268 51.57 8.19 8.51
C GLU A 268 52.99 7.61 8.56
N THR A 269 53.71 7.83 9.66
CA THR A 269 55.09 7.35 9.82
C THR A 269 55.16 5.97 10.45
N ARG A 270 54.09 5.56 11.15
CA ARG A 270 53.94 4.23 11.76
C ARG A 270 52.54 3.69 11.52
N PRO A 271 52.38 2.40 11.17
CA PRO A 271 51.05 1.81 10.96
C PRO A 271 50.15 1.96 12.20
N GLY A 272 49.00 2.62 12.05
CA GLY A 272 48.03 2.85 13.13
C GLY A 272 48.14 4.22 13.81
N GLU A 273 48.94 5.15 13.26
CA GLU A 273 49.05 6.52 13.76
C GLU A 273 47.79 7.34 13.42
N PHE A 274 47.09 6.99 12.34
CA PHE A 274 45.86 7.68 11.94
C PHE A 274 44.61 6.90 12.32
N GLN A 275 43.61 7.60 12.85
CA GLN A 275 42.31 7.01 13.21
C GLN A 275 41.34 7.12 12.05
N THR A 276 40.60 6.04 11.77
CA THR A 276 39.56 6.03 10.73
C THR A 276 38.30 6.73 11.24
N CYS A 277 37.66 7.51 10.36
CA CYS A 277 36.40 8.18 10.64
C CYS A 277 35.30 7.15 10.95
N GLY A 278 34.69 7.25 12.13
CA GLY A 278 33.65 6.32 12.59
C GLY A 278 32.37 6.31 11.73
N GLY A 279 32.12 7.40 10.97
CA GLY A 279 30.95 7.51 10.09
C GLY A 279 31.16 6.89 8.71
N CYS A 280 32.17 7.36 7.96
CA CYS A 280 32.37 6.92 6.57
C CYS A 280 33.38 5.78 6.42
N LYS A 281 34.21 5.48 7.43
CA LYS A 281 35.33 4.51 7.39
C LYS A 281 36.37 4.73 6.29
N LEU A 282 36.27 5.82 5.51
CA LEU A 282 37.15 6.14 4.38
C LEU A 282 38.19 7.21 4.69
N ALA A 283 37.91 8.15 5.60
CA ALA A 283 38.83 9.21 6.00
C ALA A 283 39.70 8.77 7.20
N VAL A 284 40.97 9.20 7.22
CA VAL A 284 41.94 8.91 8.30
C VAL A 284 42.52 10.22 8.86
N TYR A 285 42.54 10.39 10.19
CA TYR A 285 42.97 11.63 10.85
C TYR A 285 44.14 11.40 11.81
N CYS A 286 45.15 12.28 11.77
CA CYS A 286 46.25 12.26 12.73
C CYS A 286 45.76 12.74 14.11
N GLY A 287 45.90 11.92 15.15
CA GLY A 287 45.24 12.10 16.46
C GLY A 287 45.75 13.24 17.36
N ARG A 288 45.77 14.50 16.90
CA ARG A 288 46.19 15.66 17.74
C ARG A 288 45.46 16.98 17.45
N ALA A 289 44.15 16.94 17.22
CA ALA A 289 43.31 18.15 17.12
C ALA A 289 42.15 18.13 18.14
N GLY A 290 42.42 17.70 19.38
CA GLY A 290 41.38 17.54 20.42
C GLY A 290 41.65 18.20 21.77
N GLN A 291 42.74 18.95 21.95
CA GLN A 291 43.06 19.60 23.23
C GLN A 291 43.81 20.92 23.01
N ALA A 292 43.11 21.96 22.54
CA ALA A 292 43.47 23.37 22.77
C ALA A 292 42.44 24.33 22.15
N SER A 293 41.21 24.31 22.65
CA SER A 293 40.32 25.48 22.76
C SER A 293 38.98 25.02 23.33
N GLY A 294 38.66 25.50 24.53
CA GLY A 294 37.32 25.35 25.08
C GLY A 294 36.37 26.27 24.32
N SER A 295 35.52 25.70 23.49
CA SER A 295 34.19 26.24 23.23
C SER A 295 33.20 25.07 23.24
N GLU A 296 32.24 25.13 24.17
CA GLU A 296 31.02 24.33 24.11
C GLU A 296 30.34 24.60 22.77
N MET A 297 30.46 23.67 21.82
CA MET A 297 29.49 23.55 20.76
C MET A 297 28.57 22.39 21.11
N ASP A 298 27.46 22.74 21.76
CA ASP A 298 26.25 21.94 21.78
C ASP A 298 25.98 21.45 20.36
N GLY A 299 26.19 20.17 20.12
CA GLY A 299 25.76 19.50 18.91
C GLY A 299 24.24 19.40 18.90
N GLN A 300 23.56 20.52 18.71
CA GLN A 300 22.13 20.54 18.40
C GLN A 300 21.94 19.73 17.12
N LYS A 301 21.48 18.48 17.27
CA LYS A 301 20.91 17.72 16.16
C LYS A 301 19.80 18.58 15.59
N ILE A 302 20.03 19.14 14.40
CA ILE A 302 19.01 19.87 13.66
C ILE A 302 17.82 18.90 13.54
N PRO A 303 16.64 19.26 14.06
CA PRO A 303 15.47 18.41 13.96
C PRO A 303 15.20 18.16 12.48
N SER A 304 14.90 16.91 12.12
CA SER A 304 14.47 16.58 10.76
C SER A 304 13.32 17.53 10.33
N LYS A 305 13.23 17.85 9.04
CA LYS A 305 12.19 18.74 8.50
C LYS A 305 10.78 18.32 8.97
N GLU A 306 10.51 17.02 9.07
CA GLU A 306 9.21 16.52 9.55
C GLU A 306 9.00 16.70 11.06
N GLN A 307 10.06 16.57 11.87
CA GLN A 307 9.97 16.91 13.29
C GLN A 307 9.59 18.38 13.48
N ALA A 308 10.19 19.27 12.69
CA ALA A 308 9.83 20.68 12.70
C ALA A 308 8.39 20.92 12.26
N GLU A 309 7.90 20.17 11.25
CA GLU A 309 6.52 20.28 10.75
C GLU A 309 5.47 19.74 11.73
N LEU A 310 5.71 18.57 12.36
CA LEU A 310 4.81 18.01 13.38
C LEU A 310 4.75 18.93 14.62
N LEU A 311 5.87 19.59 14.92
CA LEU A 311 5.97 20.57 15.99
C LEU A 311 5.53 21.97 15.58
N SER A 312 5.17 22.19 14.31
CA SER A 312 4.72 23.51 13.85
C SER A 312 3.39 23.89 14.51
N ALA A 313 3.23 25.17 14.80
CA ALA A 313 2.02 25.70 15.44
C ALA A 313 0.73 25.35 14.65
N PRO A 314 0.68 25.40 13.30
CA PRO A 314 -0.50 25.03 12.54
C PRO A 314 -0.89 23.55 12.74
N THR A 315 0.07 22.64 12.69
CA THR A 315 -0.18 21.20 12.89
C THR A 315 -0.67 20.91 14.31
N GLN A 316 -0.06 21.55 15.31
CA GLN A 316 -0.51 21.41 16.71
C GLN A 316 -1.93 21.96 16.93
N GLN A 317 -2.25 23.10 16.32
CA GLN A 317 -3.60 23.69 16.37
C GLN A 317 -4.63 22.79 15.67
N ALA A 318 -4.28 22.22 14.51
CA ALA A 318 -5.12 21.26 13.81
C ALA A 318 -5.38 20.01 14.66
N LEU A 319 -4.35 19.41 15.27
CA LEU A 319 -4.50 18.25 16.16
C LEU A 319 -5.33 18.57 17.41
N LYS A 320 -5.21 19.79 17.96
CA LYS A 320 -6.04 20.23 19.09
C LYS A 320 -7.52 20.34 18.69
N LYS A 321 -7.82 20.92 17.52
CA LYS A 321 -9.19 21.01 16.99
C LYS A 321 -9.76 19.62 16.72
N ILE A 322 -8.98 18.74 16.08
CA ILE A 322 -9.35 17.34 15.83
C ILE A 322 -9.67 16.60 17.13
N LEU A 323 -8.85 16.77 18.18
CA LEU A 323 -9.11 16.17 19.48
C LEU A 323 -10.42 16.68 20.08
N GLN A 324 -10.69 17.99 20.01
CA GLN A 324 -11.94 18.56 20.50
C GLN A 324 -13.15 18.02 19.71
N ASP A 325 -13.08 18.02 18.38
CA ASP A 325 -14.15 17.55 17.49
C ASP A 325 -14.41 16.05 17.69
N SER A 326 -13.37 15.25 17.97
CA SER A 326 -13.52 13.82 18.28
C SER A 326 -14.27 13.54 19.57
N GLN A 327 -14.35 14.51 20.48
CA GLN A 327 -15.11 14.43 21.74
C GLN A 327 -16.53 14.99 21.60
N SER A 328 -16.92 15.42 20.40
CA SER A 328 -18.27 15.90 20.13
C SER A 328 -19.31 14.82 20.41
N LYS A 329 -20.48 15.22 20.92
CA LYS A 329 -21.64 14.32 21.05
C LYS A 329 -22.23 13.97 19.68
N ASP A 330 -22.05 14.83 18.69
CA ASP A 330 -22.48 14.58 17.32
C ASP A 330 -21.55 13.55 16.64
N ALA A 331 -22.15 12.45 16.18
CA ALA A 331 -21.42 11.35 15.55
C ALA A 331 -20.76 11.77 14.22
N ILE A 332 -21.38 12.67 13.47
CA ILE A 332 -20.85 13.19 12.21
C ILE A 332 -19.56 13.97 12.46
N THR A 333 -19.59 14.91 13.40
CA THR A 333 -18.42 15.68 13.83
C THR A 333 -17.27 14.78 14.28
N ARG A 334 -17.56 13.73 15.07
CA ARG A 334 -16.53 12.75 15.49
C ARG A 334 -15.92 12.04 14.29
N LEU A 335 -16.74 11.58 13.35
CA LEU A 335 -16.27 10.85 12.18
C LEU A 335 -15.35 11.69 11.30
N TRP A 336 -15.75 12.95 11.04
CA TRP A 336 -14.91 13.91 10.32
C TRP A 336 -13.63 14.25 11.08
N ALA A 337 -13.63 14.21 12.41
CA ALA A 337 -12.41 14.36 13.19
C ALA A 337 -11.44 13.19 12.94
N PHE A 338 -11.93 11.95 12.87
CA PHE A 338 -11.10 10.76 12.59
C PHE A 338 -10.52 10.75 11.17
N ASP A 339 -11.31 11.16 10.18
CA ASP A 339 -10.84 11.30 8.81
C ASP A 339 -9.78 12.39 8.67
N ARG A 340 -10.04 13.59 9.22
CA ARG A 340 -9.04 14.68 9.28
C ARG A 340 -7.79 14.27 10.04
N PHE A 341 -7.94 13.56 11.15
CA PHE A 341 -6.81 13.00 11.89
C PHE A 341 -5.97 12.10 11.00
N THR A 342 -6.59 11.14 10.31
CA THR A 342 -5.89 10.23 9.42
C THR A 342 -5.14 10.99 8.32
N LYS A 343 -5.80 11.96 7.65
CA LYS A 343 -5.19 12.78 6.58
C LYS A 343 -4.00 13.61 7.07
N VAL A 344 -4.11 14.22 8.26
CA VAL A 344 -3.03 15.03 8.85
C VAL A 344 -1.90 14.13 9.35
N PHE A 345 -2.23 13.10 10.11
CA PHE A 345 -1.26 12.31 10.86
C PHE A 345 -0.50 11.32 9.99
N LYS A 346 -1.14 10.75 8.94
CA LYS A 346 -0.51 9.78 8.03
C LYS A 346 0.73 10.33 7.31
N LYS A 347 0.81 11.65 7.10
CA LYS A 347 2.00 12.32 6.53
C LYS A 347 3.27 12.11 7.36
N PHE A 348 3.12 11.84 8.65
CA PHE A 348 4.22 11.63 9.60
C PHE A 348 4.52 10.14 9.86
N ILE A 349 3.73 9.24 9.28
CA ILE A 349 3.89 7.79 9.41
C ILE A 349 4.75 7.30 8.24
N ARG A 350 6.06 7.26 8.46
CA ARG A 350 6.99 6.47 7.66
C ARG A 350 7.04 5.03 8.18
N PRO A 351 7.60 4.06 7.43
CA PRO A 351 7.79 2.71 7.97
C PRO A 351 8.72 2.69 9.18
N GLU A 352 9.58 3.70 9.31
CA GLU A 352 10.21 4.07 10.57
C GLU A 352 9.65 5.41 11.06
N PRO A 353 8.58 5.41 11.87
CA PRO A 353 8.05 6.66 12.41
C PRO A 353 9.09 7.32 13.30
N ALA A 354 9.31 8.62 13.11
CA ALA A 354 10.19 9.40 13.96
C ALA A 354 9.73 9.34 15.42
N GLU A 355 10.68 9.47 16.36
CA GLU A 355 10.38 9.42 17.79
C GLU A 355 9.33 10.47 18.20
N SER A 356 9.39 11.65 17.57
CA SER A 356 8.39 12.72 17.72
C SER A 356 6.97 12.28 17.34
N THR A 357 6.82 11.50 16.27
CA THR A 357 5.52 10.99 15.82
C THR A 357 4.96 10.00 16.83
N MET A 358 5.81 9.12 17.37
CA MET A 358 5.42 8.20 18.45
C MET A 358 5.00 8.95 19.73
N HIS A 359 5.74 9.99 20.12
CA HIS A 359 5.38 10.84 21.27
C HIS A 359 4.08 11.61 21.05
N ALA A 360 3.83 12.10 19.83
CA ALA A 360 2.58 12.76 19.48
C ALA A 360 1.38 11.80 19.56
N ALA A 361 1.53 10.57 19.03
CA ALA A 361 0.50 9.53 19.14
C ALA A 361 0.21 9.19 20.61
N ALA A 362 1.25 8.97 21.42
CA ALA A 362 1.11 8.72 22.86
C ALA A 362 0.38 9.86 23.59
N LYS A 363 0.74 11.11 23.29
CA LYS A 363 0.09 12.30 23.88
C LYS A 363 -1.39 12.42 23.49
N LEU A 364 -1.76 12.07 22.25
CA LEU A 364 -3.16 12.04 21.81
C LEU A 364 -3.96 10.95 22.55
N LEU A 365 -3.36 9.77 22.71
CA LEU A 365 -3.94 8.67 23.48
C LEU A 365 -4.19 9.10 24.94
N GLU A 366 -3.20 9.68 25.60
CA GLU A 366 -3.31 10.21 26.98
C GLU A 366 -4.38 11.30 27.13
N LYS A 367 -4.65 12.06 26.06
CA LYS A 367 -5.71 13.08 26.03
C LYS A 367 -7.10 12.52 25.73
N GLY A 368 -7.24 11.19 25.69
CA GLY A 368 -8.52 10.51 25.56
C GLY A 368 -9.02 10.37 24.12
N PHE A 369 -8.16 10.56 23.10
CA PHE A 369 -8.54 10.42 21.69
C PHE A 369 -9.01 8.99 21.34
N LEU A 370 -8.56 7.98 22.08
CA LEU A 370 -8.95 6.58 21.88
C LEU A 370 -10.40 6.28 22.26
N LYS A 371 -10.92 6.94 23.30
CA LYS A 371 -12.27 6.68 23.82
C LYS A 371 -13.36 6.82 22.74
N PRO A 372 -13.45 7.95 22.00
CA PRO A 372 -14.46 8.09 20.96
C PRO A 372 -14.25 7.14 19.77
N ILE A 373 -13.00 6.73 19.47
CA ILE A 373 -12.72 5.69 18.46
C ILE A 373 -13.29 4.35 18.92
N ALA A 374 -13.07 3.97 20.18
CA ALA A 374 -13.56 2.73 20.75
C ALA A 374 -15.10 2.69 20.83
N GLU A 375 -15.73 3.82 21.16
CA GLU A 375 -17.20 3.97 21.13
C GLU A 375 -17.73 3.84 19.70
N GLY A 376 -17.15 4.54 18.72
CA GLY A 376 -17.54 4.45 17.31
C GLY A 376 -17.42 3.03 16.74
N LEU A 377 -16.36 2.30 17.07
CA LEU A 377 -16.21 0.90 16.64
C LEU A 377 -17.22 -0.04 17.29
N LYS A 378 -17.60 0.19 18.56
CA LYS A 378 -18.65 -0.59 19.23
C LYS A 378 -20.02 -0.28 18.64
N GLU A 379 -20.30 0.98 18.34
CA GLU A 379 -21.51 1.41 17.61
C GLU A 379 -21.58 0.70 16.26
N CYS A 380 -20.47 0.62 15.51
CA CYS A 380 -20.42 -0.11 14.25
C CYS A 380 -20.66 -1.62 14.42
N VAL A 381 -20.31 -2.25 15.54
CA VAL A 381 -20.66 -3.69 15.72
C VAL A 381 -22.16 -3.85 16.00
N ALA A 382 -22.81 -2.85 16.60
CA ALA A 382 -24.24 -2.87 16.86
C ALA A 382 -25.07 -2.47 15.62
N ASP A 383 -24.54 -1.55 14.80
CA ASP A 383 -25.14 -1.01 13.58
C ASP A 383 -24.04 -0.81 12.51
N PRO A 384 -23.72 -1.86 11.73
CA PRO A 384 -22.52 -1.93 10.89
C PRO A 384 -22.47 -0.97 9.73
N TRP A 385 -23.64 -0.51 9.29
CA TRP A 385 -23.78 0.13 7.99
C TRP A 385 -24.34 1.54 8.09
N LYS A 386 -23.97 2.26 9.16
CA LYS A 386 -24.22 3.69 9.26
C LYS A 386 -23.36 4.46 8.25
N LEU A 387 -23.87 4.51 7.03
CA LEU A 387 -23.36 5.35 5.96
C LEU A 387 -23.72 6.80 6.27
N MET A 388 -22.72 7.68 6.25
CA MET A 388 -22.95 9.10 6.37
C MET A 388 -22.58 9.76 5.05
N VAL A 389 -23.58 10.38 4.44
CA VAL A 389 -23.41 11.24 3.26
C VAL A 389 -23.02 12.61 3.79
N GLY A 390 -21.86 13.12 3.38
CA GLY A 390 -21.46 14.49 3.73
C GLY A 390 -22.37 15.50 3.01
N GLY A 391 -23.07 16.33 3.77
CA GLY A 391 -23.61 17.64 3.36
C GLY A 391 -23.15 18.65 4.42
N ASP A 392 -22.73 19.88 4.10
CA ASP A 392 -23.52 20.91 3.40
C ASP A 392 -22.72 21.70 2.34
N SER A 393 -21.51 21.27 1.99
CA SER A 393 -20.71 21.90 0.94
C SER A 393 -21.09 21.33 -0.44
N PRO A 394 -21.51 22.16 -1.41
CA PRO A 394 -21.75 21.73 -2.79
C PRO A 394 -20.52 21.05 -3.43
N ASP A 395 -19.30 21.33 -2.93
CA ASP A 395 -18.04 20.83 -3.49
C ASP A 395 -17.52 19.52 -2.87
N ASP A 396 -18.11 19.03 -1.77
CA ASP A 396 -17.64 17.81 -1.07
C ASP A 396 -18.63 16.63 -1.21
N SER A 397 -19.42 16.67 -2.28
CA SER A 397 -20.71 15.99 -2.43
C SER A 397 -20.68 14.47 -2.64
N ASP A 398 -19.57 13.76 -2.39
CA ASP A 398 -19.51 12.30 -2.63
C ASP A 398 -18.58 11.50 -1.70
N VAL A 399 -18.03 12.11 -0.63
CA VAL A 399 -17.22 11.34 0.32
C VAL A 399 -18.15 10.55 1.26
N LEU A 400 -18.56 9.37 0.80
CA LEU A 400 -19.22 8.36 1.62
C LEU A 400 -18.24 7.89 2.70
N LEU A 401 -18.32 8.51 3.88
CA LEU A 401 -17.51 8.19 5.03
C LEU A 401 -18.12 7.00 5.76
N ILE A 402 -17.43 5.87 5.70
CA ILE A 402 -17.81 4.66 6.42
C ILE A 402 -17.27 4.78 7.83
N HIS A 403 -18.19 4.76 8.81
CA HIS A 403 -17.85 4.99 10.22
C HIS A 403 -16.73 4.07 10.71
N SER A 404 -16.87 2.76 10.48
CA SER A 404 -15.88 1.76 10.88
C SER A 404 -14.54 1.97 10.18
N GLU A 405 -14.53 2.27 8.88
CA GLU A 405 -13.30 2.50 8.10
C GLU A 405 -12.48 3.66 8.69
N ALA A 406 -13.10 4.81 8.97
CA ALA A 406 -12.39 5.96 9.52
C ALA A 406 -11.85 5.70 10.93
N CYS A 407 -12.63 5.01 11.77
CA CYS A 407 -12.17 4.62 13.10
C CYS A 407 -10.98 3.64 13.03
N ILE A 408 -11.02 2.65 12.13
CA ILE A 408 -9.92 1.69 11.93
C ILE A 408 -8.66 2.40 11.44
N LYS A 409 -8.77 3.31 10.46
CA LYS A 409 -7.63 4.07 9.95
C LYS A 409 -7.02 5.00 11.00
N ALA A 410 -7.85 5.66 11.82
CA ALA A 410 -7.38 6.46 12.94
C ALA A 410 -6.63 5.59 13.97
N LEU A 411 -7.18 4.41 14.29
CA LEU A 411 -6.54 3.46 15.19
C LEU A 411 -5.21 2.93 14.64
N GLU A 412 -5.16 2.62 13.35
CA GLU A 412 -3.95 2.22 12.63
C GLU A 412 -2.85 3.30 12.74
N CYS A 413 -3.24 4.57 12.63
CA CYS A 413 -2.32 5.71 12.75
C CYS A 413 -1.75 5.90 14.17
N LEU A 414 -2.45 5.41 15.19
CA LEU A 414 -2.00 5.48 16.59
C LEU A 414 -1.12 4.28 16.98
N ALA A 415 -1.26 3.14 16.30
CA ALA A 415 -0.53 1.89 16.56
C ALA A 415 0.90 1.89 15.98
N LEU A 416 1.74 2.83 16.42
CA LEU A 416 3.07 3.05 15.86
C LEU A 416 4.17 2.19 16.50
N ASP A 417 4.02 1.87 17.78
CA ASP A 417 5.04 1.13 18.54
C ASP A 417 4.43 0.28 19.66
N SER A 418 5.27 -0.52 20.33
CA SER A 418 4.78 -1.43 21.38
C SER A 418 4.17 -0.70 22.59
N ARG A 419 4.47 0.58 22.80
CA ARG A 419 3.94 1.36 23.94
C ARG A 419 2.53 1.82 23.63
N THR A 420 2.35 2.46 22.47
CA THR A 420 1.05 2.92 21.97
C THR A 420 0.08 1.76 21.79
N VAL A 421 0.52 0.63 21.22
CA VAL A 421 -0.31 -0.59 21.10
C VAL A 421 -0.73 -1.14 22.46
N ARG A 422 0.18 -1.21 23.45
CA ARG A 422 -0.16 -1.65 24.80
C ARG A 422 -1.18 -0.73 25.47
N TYR A 423 -1.01 0.58 25.33
CA TYR A 423 -1.98 1.55 25.83
C TYR A 423 -3.36 1.34 25.20
N ILE A 424 -3.40 1.18 23.86
CA ILE A 424 -4.65 0.93 23.13
C ILE A 424 -5.36 -0.32 23.64
N LEU A 425 -4.64 -1.43 23.78
CA LEU A 425 -5.22 -2.70 24.23
C LEU A 425 -5.60 -2.70 25.72
N GLN A 426 -4.93 -1.89 26.54
CA GLN A 426 -5.30 -1.71 27.95
C GLN A 426 -6.60 -0.92 28.09
N GLU A 427 -6.75 0.19 27.36
CA GLU A 427 -7.94 1.05 27.40
C GLU A 427 -9.10 0.48 26.58
N PHE A 428 -8.82 -0.35 25.56
CA PHE A 428 -9.82 -1.03 24.75
C PHE A 428 -9.58 -2.55 24.64
N PRO A 429 -9.78 -3.32 25.73
CA PRO A 429 -9.49 -4.76 25.76
C PRO A 429 -10.35 -5.59 24.79
N SER A 430 -11.55 -5.12 24.44
CA SER A 430 -12.45 -5.80 23.51
C SER A 430 -12.17 -5.50 22.04
N LEU A 431 -11.18 -4.64 21.72
CA LEU A 431 -10.75 -4.35 20.36
C LEU A 431 -10.59 -5.60 19.46
N PRO A 432 -9.97 -6.70 19.93
CA PRO A 432 -9.77 -7.88 19.08
C PRO A 432 -11.09 -8.58 18.72
N ALA A 433 -12.06 -8.58 19.65
CA ALA A 433 -13.38 -9.12 19.39
C ALA A 433 -14.17 -8.23 18.42
N VAL A 434 -14.07 -6.91 18.60
CA VAL A 434 -14.72 -5.91 17.74
C VAL A 434 -14.20 -5.97 16.31
N LEU A 435 -12.88 -5.98 16.09
CA LEU A 435 -12.31 -6.10 14.74
C LEU A 435 -12.69 -7.43 14.06
N LYS A 436 -12.75 -8.54 14.82
CA LYS A 436 -13.23 -9.82 14.27
C LYS A 436 -14.70 -9.77 13.89
N ALA A 437 -15.56 -9.17 14.72
CA ALA A 437 -16.98 -9.03 14.44
C ALA A 437 -17.20 -8.24 13.15
N LEU A 438 -16.59 -7.06 13.04
CA LEU A 438 -16.65 -6.21 11.84
C LEU A 438 -16.14 -6.92 10.57
N PHE A 439 -15.13 -7.78 10.70
CA PHE A 439 -14.61 -8.53 9.55
C PHE A 439 -15.53 -9.69 9.14
N LEU A 440 -16.03 -10.43 10.13
CA LEU A 440 -16.88 -11.62 9.96
C LEU A 440 -18.33 -11.30 9.61
N GLU A 441 -18.73 -10.04 9.80
CA GLU A 441 -20.02 -9.49 9.41
C GLU A 441 -20.43 -10.01 8.03
N LYS A 442 -21.54 -10.75 7.99
CA LYS A 442 -22.13 -11.22 6.73
C LYS A 442 -23.12 -10.16 6.28
N MET A 443 -22.80 -9.47 5.18
CA MET A 443 -23.81 -8.68 4.49
C MET A 443 -24.95 -9.56 4.01
N THR A 444 -26.17 -9.09 4.22
CA THR A 444 -27.34 -9.64 3.55
C THR A 444 -27.21 -9.42 2.04
N PRO A 445 -27.79 -10.29 1.19
CA PRO A 445 -27.72 -10.12 -0.26
C PRO A 445 -28.23 -8.76 -0.76
N ALA A 446 -29.19 -8.14 -0.05
CA ALA A 446 -29.74 -6.83 -0.37
C ALA A 446 -28.77 -5.67 -0.09
N GLU A 447 -27.89 -5.79 0.91
CA GLU A 447 -26.88 -4.76 1.20
C GLU A 447 -25.74 -4.78 0.18
N LYS A 448 -25.42 -5.95 -0.37
CA LYS A 448 -24.34 -6.12 -1.37
C LYS A 448 -24.58 -5.35 -2.67
N THR A 449 -25.83 -5.05 -3.01
CA THR A 449 -26.16 -4.38 -4.27
C THR A 449 -26.01 -2.86 -4.20
N VAL A 450 -26.01 -2.27 -3.00
CA VAL A 450 -26.07 -0.81 -2.83
C VAL A 450 -24.69 -0.18 -2.68
N CYS A 451 -23.73 -0.85 -2.03
CA CYS A 451 -22.35 -0.36 -1.93
C CYS A 451 -21.40 -1.47 -1.43
N PRO A 452 -20.15 -1.59 -1.96
CA PRO A 452 -19.14 -2.52 -1.45
C PRO A 452 -18.52 -2.04 -0.12
N VAL A 453 -19.37 -1.68 0.85
CA VAL A 453 -18.96 -1.16 2.16
C VAL A 453 -18.15 -2.21 2.92
N ASP A 454 -18.50 -3.49 2.80
CA ASP A 454 -17.79 -4.58 3.48
C ASP A 454 -16.34 -4.71 2.98
N ILE A 455 -16.11 -4.53 1.68
CA ILE A 455 -14.77 -4.55 1.09
C ILE A 455 -13.91 -3.44 1.70
N LYS A 456 -14.42 -2.20 1.79
CA LYS A 456 -13.67 -1.07 2.35
C LYS A 456 -13.31 -1.27 3.82
N VAL A 457 -14.25 -1.78 4.63
CA VAL A 457 -14.01 -2.07 6.04
C VAL A 457 -12.96 -3.18 6.19
N ARG A 458 -13.13 -4.31 5.50
CA ARG A 458 -12.16 -5.43 5.55
C ARG A 458 -10.79 -4.98 5.05
N ARG A 459 -10.74 -4.20 3.97
CA ARG A 459 -9.51 -3.60 3.42
C ARG A 459 -8.82 -2.66 4.41
N ALA A 460 -9.55 -1.99 5.30
CA ALA A 460 -8.95 -1.19 6.37
C ALA A 460 -8.46 -2.05 7.55
N ILE A 461 -9.18 -3.12 7.89
CA ILE A 461 -8.80 -4.03 8.99
C ILE A 461 -7.49 -4.77 8.68
N LEU A 462 -7.33 -5.28 7.47
CA LEU A 462 -6.20 -6.12 7.08
C LEU A 462 -4.81 -5.47 7.30
N PRO A 463 -4.53 -4.24 6.84
CA PRO A 463 -3.26 -3.56 7.13
C PRO A 463 -3.15 -3.07 8.57
N ALA A 464 -4.27 -2.80 9.25
CA ALA A 464 -4.27 -2.32 10.62
C ALA A 464 -3.90 -3.41 11.63
N LEU A 465 -4.43 -4.63 11.47
CA LEU A 465 -4.26 -5.74 12.43
C LEU A 465 -2.78 -6.09 12.73
N PRO A 466 -1.90 -6.26 11.73
CA PRO A 466 -0.48 -6.54 11.96
C PRO A 466 0.22 -5.55 12.89
N LYS A 467 -0.20 -4.28 12.92
CA LYS A 467 0.39 -3.27 13.82
C LYS A 467 0.10 -3.57 15.29
N PHE A 468 -1.04 -4.19 15.61
CA PHE A 468 -1.38 -4.58 16.98
C PHE A 468 -0.68 -5.86 17.45
N PHE A 469 -0.04 -6.61 16.54
CA PHE A 469 0.70 -7.83 16.87
C PHE A 469 2.05 -7.57 17.57
N LEU A 470 2.40 -6.29 17.75
CA LEU A 470 3.37 -5.86 18.74
C LEU A 470 3.02 -6.31 20.17
N ALA A 471 1.75 -6.62 20.43
CA ALA A 471 1.30 -7.23 21.67
C ALA A 471 0.95 -8.71 21.46
N ASP A 472 1.66 -9.58 22.18
CA ASP A 472 1.52 -11.04 22.09
C ASP A 472 0.09 -11.55 22.41
N SER A 473 -0.62 -10.86 23.30
CA SER A 473 -2.02 -11.15 23.63
C SER A 473 -2.95 -11.05 22.42
N MET A 474 -2.73 -10.04 21.57
CA MET A 474 -3.48 -9.84 20.33
C MET A 474 -3.23 -10.97 19.34
N CYS A 475 -1.95 -11.34 19.13
CA CYS A 475 -1.56 -12.45 18.27
C CYS A 475 -2.22 -13.76 18.69
N LYS A 476 -2.19 -14.07 19.99
CA LYS A 476 -2.81 -15.28 20.55
C LYS A 476 -4.32 -15.30 20.35
N GLN A 477 -5.01 -14.17 20.52
CA GLN A 477 -6.46 -14.11 20.42
C GLN A 477 -6.95 -14.18 18.97
N ILE A 478 -6.25 -13.53 18.03
CA ILE A 478 -6.58 -13.56 16.61
C ILE A 478 -6.11 -14.87 15.96
N GLY A 479 -4.86 -15.28 16.20
CA GLY A 479 -4.25 -16.47 15.59
C GLY A 479 -4.95 -17.78 15.95
N ARG A 480 -5.66 -17.84 17.08
CA ARG A 480 -6.46 -19.02 17.48
C ARG A 480 -7.85 -19.09 16.83
N SER A 481 -8.27 -18.04 16.13
CA SER A 481 -9.62 -17.92 15.57
C SER A 481 -9.68 -18.48 14.15
N ALA A 482 -9.92 -19.78 14.00
CA ALA A 482 -9.92 -20.43 12.68
C ALA A 482 -10.95 -19.80 11.71
N ASP A 483 -12.15 -19.50 12.18
CA ASP A 483 -13.22 -18.91 11.36
C ASP A 483 -12.83 -17.55 10.77
N PHE A 484 -12.18 -16.71 11.58
CA PHE A 484 -11.69 -15.40 11.17
C PHE A 484 -10.60 -15.53 10.09
N LEU A 485 -9.60 -16.38 10.32
CA LEU A 485 -8.51 -16.56 9.35
C LEU A 485 -9.00 -17.21 8.05
N ASN A 486 -9.95 -18.16 8.13
CA ASN A 486 -10.63 -18.70 6.96
C ASN A 486 -11.46 -17.64 6.23
N ALA A 487 -12.06 -16.68 6.93
CA ALA A 487 -12.74 -15.55 6.30
C ALA A 487 -11.74 -14.60 5.61
N VAL A 488 -10.59 -14.33 6.22
CA VAL A 488 -9.52 -13.51 5.62
C VAL A 488 -9.04 -14.12 4.30
N MET A 489 -8.69 -15.40 4.30
CA MET A 489 -8.21 -16.07 3.08
C MET A 489 -9.28 -16.13 1.99
N ARG A 490 -10.54 -16.40 2.34
CA ARG A 490 -11.65 -16.35 1.36
C ARG A 490 -11.88 -14.94 0.82
N HIS A 491 -11.79 -13.92 1.66
CA HIS A 491 -11.90 -12.53 1.21
C HIS A 491 -10.77 -12.18 0.23
N ALA A 492 -9.53 -12.55 0.52
CA ALA A 492 -8.40 -12.36 -0.39
C ALA A 492 -8.55 -13.13 -1.71
N LEU A 493 -9.09 -14.36 -1.67
CA LEU A 493 -9.38 -15.16 -2.87
C LEU A 493 -10.46 -14.51 -3.76
N ASN A 494 -11.48 -13.92 -3.15
CA ASN A 494 -12.62 -13.28 -3.82
C ASN A 494 -12.30 -11.89 -4.38
N HIS A 495 -11.27 -11.21 -3.84
CA HIS A 495 -10.83 -9.88 -4.25
C HIS A 495 -9.33 -9.90 -4.57
N PHE A 496 -8.93 -10.89 -5.37
CA PHE A 496 -7.53 -11.15 -5.66
C PHE A 496 -6.90 -10.04 -6.52
N GLU A 497 -7.73 -9.31 -7.25
CA GLU A 497 -7.38 -8.11 -8.02
C GLU A 497 -7.03 -6.90 -7.13
N ASP A 498 -7.48 -6.87 -5.87
CA ASP A 498 -7.13 -5.81 -4.92
C ASP A 498 -5.83 -6.17 -4.19
N SER A 499 -4.72 -5.64 -4.72
CA SER A 499 -3.37 -5.84 -4.17
C SER A 499 -3.27 -5.50 -2.68
N VAL A 500 -4.03 -4.51 -2.19
CA VAL A 500 -4.02 -4.14 -0.76
C VAL A 500 -4.66 -5.24 0.09
N THR A 501 -5.73 -5.85 -0.40
CA THR A 501 -6.42 -6.95 0.28
C THR A 501 -5.56 -8.21 0.30
N VAL A 502 -4.93 -8.57 -0.82
CA VAL A 502 -4.01 -9.72 -0.91
C VAL A 502 -2.79 -9.52 0.00
N LEU A 503 -2.11 -8.38 -0.12
CA LEU A 503 -0.93 -8.07 0.69
C LEU A 503 -1.26 -8.00 2.19
N GLY A 504 -2.36 -7.32 2.55
CA GLY A 504 -2.81 -7.23 3.93
C GLY A 504 -3.11 -8.60 4.54
N SER A 505 -3.71 -9.50 3.77
CA SER A 505 -3.99 -10.88 4.18
C SER A 505 -2.71 -11.71 4.35
N ILE A 506 -1.78 -11.61 3.40
CA ILE A 506 -0.46 -12.26 3.49
C ILE A 506 0.29 -11.79 4.74
N ASN A 507 0.37 -10.48 4.96
CA ASN A 507 1.05 -9.89 6.13
C ASN A 507 0.42 -10.32 7.45
N LEU A 508 -0.92 -10.40 7.51
CA LEU A 508 -1.65 -10.90 8.66
C LEU A 508 -1.27 -12.35 8.96
N LEU A 509 -1.34 -13.24 7.97
CA LEU A 509 -1.04 -14.66 8.14
C LEU A 509 0.41 -14.89 8.54
N LEU A 510 1.35 -14.19 7.89
CA LEU A 510 2.77 -14.21 8.21
C LEU A 510 3.06 -13.78 9.65
N SER A 511 2.39 -12.74 10.12
CA SER A 511 2.56 -12.25 11.49
C SER A 511 1.99 -13.21 12.53
N LEU A 512 1.03 -14.05 12.14
CA LEU A 512 0.38 -15.03 13.00
C LEU A 512 0.98 -16.43 12.88
N ARG A 513 2.03 -16.63 12.08
CA ARG A 513 2.56 -17.97 11.73
C ARG A 513 2.75 -18.90 12.92
N SER A 514 3.31 -18.42 14.04
CA SER A 514 3.55 -19.22 15.26
C SER A 514 2.29 -19.56 16.06
N TYR A 515 1.14 -19.03 15.65
CA TYR A 515 -0.17 -19.18 16.29
C TYR A 515 -1.18 -19.91 15.39
N LEU A 516 -0.86 -20.15 14.12
CA LEU A 516 -1.74 -20.82 13.18
C LEU A 516 -1.89 -22.29 13.56
N LYS A 517 -3.11 -22.71 13.90
CA LYS A 517 -3.44 -24.13 14.02
C LYS A 517 -3.65 -24.69 12.62
N ALA A 518 -2.59 -25.22 12.01
CA ALA A 518 -2.54 -25.62 10.61
C ALA A 518 -3.76 -26.45 10.15
N ALA A 519 -4.18 -27.45 10.94
CA ALA A 519 -5.22 -28.40 10.52
C ALA A 519 -6.59 -27.78 10.17
N ALA A 520 -6.98 -26.67 10.82
CA ALA A 520 -8.29 -26.04 10.59
C ALA A 520 -8.26 -24.99 9.45
N LEU A 521 -7.06 -24.59 9.02
CA LEU A 521 -6.84 -23.54 8.04
C LEU A 521 -6.27 -24.08 6.72
N GLU A 522 -5.76 -25.30 6.74
CA GLU A 522 -4.98 -25.92 5.69
C GLU A 522 -5.58 -25.78 4.29
N ASP A 523 -6.85 -26.18 4.09
CA ASP A 523 -7.47 -26.14 2.76
C ASP A 523 -7.53 -24.71 2.20
N ASN A 524 -7.99 -23.74 3.00
CA ASN A 524 -8.05 -22.34 2.56
C ASN A 524 -6.65 -21.72 2.38
N LEU A 525 -5.69 -22.10 3.22
CA LEU A 525 -4.31 -21.65 3.13
C LEU A 525 -3.65 -22.14 1.84
N LEU A 526 -3.80 -23.43 1.52
CA LEU A 526 -3.26 -24.04 0.31
C LEU A 526 -3.97 -23.50 -0.94
N ARG A 527 -5.28 -23.25 -0.89
CA ARG A 527 -6.02 -22.55 -1.97
C ARG A 527 -5.52 -21.14 -2.19
N PHE A 528 -5.37 -20.37 -1.12
CA PHE A 528 -4.86 -19.01 -1.18
C PHE A 528 -3.43 -18.97 -1.72
N ALA A 529 -2.54 -19.79 -1.18
CA ALA A 529 -1.16 -19.91 -1.66
C ALA A 529 -1.11 -20.36 -3.12
N GLY A 530 -1.93 -21.34 -3.51
CA GLY A 530 -2.02 -21.82 -4.89
C GLY A 530 -2.39 -20.70 -5.86
N LYS A 531 -3.41 -19.89 -5.51
CA LYS A 531 -3.82 -18.75 -6.33
C LYS A 531 -2.72 -17.69 -6.42
N VAL A 532 -2.08 -17.34 -5.29
CA VAL A 532 -0.97 -16.37 -5.28
C VAL A 532 0.19 -16.83 -6.18
N LEU A 533 0.65 -18.07 -6.02
CA LEU A 533 1.79 -18.59 -6.79
C LEU A 533 1.46 -18.78 -8.27
N ALA A 534 0.23 -19.20 -8.59
CA ALA A 534 -0.23 -19.43 -9.96
C ALA A 534 -0.49 -18.13 -10.74
N GLU A 535 -1.06 -17.09 -10.10
CA GLU A 535 -1.63 -15.93 -10.81
C GLU A 535 -0.91 -14.60 -10.53
N SER A 536 -0.24 -14.43 -9.38
CA SER A 536 0.33 -13.13 -9.00
C SER A 536 1.50 -12.71 -9.90
N SER A 537 1.49 -11.48 -10.38
CA SER A 537 2.67 -10.85 -11.01
C SER A 537 3.55 -10.08 -10.00
N ASP A 538 3.13 -10.02 -8.73
CA ASP A 538 3.87 -9.32 -7.68
C ASP A 538 4.87 -10.27 -7.00
N THR A 539 6.16 -9.97 -7.19
CA THR A 539 7.30 -10.70 -6.63
C THR A 539 7.25 -10.79 -5.10
N MET A 540 6.75 -9.75 -4.41
CA MET A 540 6.62 -9.77 -2.96
C MET A 540 5.54 -10.76 -2.52
N PHE A 541 4.40 -10.81 -3.22
CA PHE A 541 3.32 -11.73 -2.86
C PHE A 541 3.78 -13.18 -2.99
N ILE A 542 4.55 -13.48 -4.04
CA ILE A 542 5.13 -14.80 -4.28
C ILE A 542 6.08 -15.17 -3.13
N LYS A 543 7.09 -14.32 -2.85
CA LYS A 543 8.09 -14.60 -1.79
C LYS A 543 7.48 -14.70 -0.40
N PHE A 544 6.54 -13.81 -0.06
CA PHE A 544 5.85 -13.89 1.21
C PHE A 544 4.97 -15.14 1.33
N THR A 545 4.38 -15.60 0.23
CA THR A 545 3.63 -16.86 0.21
C THR A 545 4.54 -18.06 0.41
N ILE A 546 5.73 -18.08 -0.21
CA ILE A 546 6.74 -19.13 0.02
C ILE A 546 7.17 -19.14 1.50
N SER A 547 7.50 -17.97 2.06
CA SER A 547 7.86 -17.84 3.48
C SER A 547 6.73 -18.25 4.44
N MET A 548 5.48 -17.98 4.07
CA MET A 548 4.29 -18.42 4.81
C MET A 548 4.16 -19.96 4.78
N LEU A 549 4.33 -20.58 3.61
CA LEU A 549 4.31 -22.03 3.45
C LEU A 549 5.43 -22.71 4.24
N HIS A 550 6.64 -22.13 4.24
CA HIS A 550 7.78 -22.60 5.05
C HIS A 550 7.43 -22.65 6.54
N GLY A 551 6.76 -21.61 7.05
CA GLY A 551 6.33 -21.57 8.45
C GLY A 551 5.32 -22.66 8.81
N VAL A 552 4.42 -23.02 7.90
CA VAL A 552 3.44 -24.10 8.10
C VAL A 552 4.07 -25.48 7.95
N GLU A 553 5.08 -25.61 7.09
CA GLU A 553 5.82 -26.85 6.87
C GLU A 553 6.66 -27.25 8.09
N HIS A 554 7.38 -26.31 8.71
CA HIS A 554 8.25 -26.60 9.86
C HIS A 554 7.50 -27.25 11.02
N ASP A 555 6.22 -26.90 11.23
CA ASP A 555 5.38 -27.52 12.26
C ASP A 555 4.84 -28.90 11.86
N ARG A 556 4.91 -29.28 10.57
CA ARG A 556 4.24 -30.46 10.00
C ARG A 556 5.17 -31.53 9.43
N LEU A 557 6.21 -31.16 8.69
CA LEU A 557 7.06 -32.13 7.98
C LEU A 557 8.29 -32.57 8.78
N LEU A 558 8.62 -31.91 9.89
CA LEU A 558 9.71 -32.39 10.74
C LEU A 558 9.37 -33.77 11.32
N PRO A 559 10.36 -34.67 11.51
CA PRO A 559 10.17 -36.12 11.74
C PRO A 559 9.29 -36.55 12.93
N LYS A 560 8.88 -35.60 13.78
CA LYS A 560 8.00 -35.84 14.93
C LYS A 560 6.53 -35.45 14.66
N GLY A 561 6.23 -34.89 13.49
CA GLY A 561 4.91 -34.43 13.07
C GLY A 561 4.13 -35.51 12.34
N TYR A 562 3.08 -36.02 12.96
CA TYR A 562 2.15 -36.96 12.36
C TYR A 562 1.33 -36.28 11.24
N LEU A 563 1.76 -36.42 10.00
CA LEU A 563 0.92 -36.14 8.83
C LEU A 563 -0.08 -37.29 8.64
N LEU A 564 -1.13 -37.29 9.43
CA LEU A 564 -2.19 -38.30 9.32
C LEU A 564 -3.19 -37.98 8.20
N LYS A 565 -3.21 -36.75 7.68
CA LYS A 565 -4.17 -36.34 6.65
C LYS A 565 -3.46 -35.97 5.34
N PRO A 566 -3.83 -36.59 4.20
CA PRO A 566 -3.37 -36.16 2.88
C PRO A 566 -3.70 -34.68 2.64
N LEU A 567 -2.78 -33.95 2.00
CA LEU A 567 -3.06 -32.61 1.50
C LEU A 567 -4.28 -32.68 0.55
N ALA A 568 -5.17 -31.70 0.67
CA ALA A 568 -6.27 -31.57 -0.28
C ALA A 568 -5.71 -31.37 -1.69
N THR A 569 -6.24 -32.10 -2.67
CA THR A 569 -5.82 -31.98 -4.07
C THR A 569 -6.13 -30.57 -4.57
N ASN A 570 -5.09 -29.81 -4.92
CA ASN A 570 -5.20 -28.48 -5.50
C ASN A 570 -4.29 -28.40 -6.73
N SER A 571 -4.89 -28.52 -7.92
CA SER A 571 -4.16 -28.53 -9.19
C SER A 571 -3.39 -27.23 -9.44
N ALA A 572 -3.97 -26.08 -9.09
CA ALA A 572 -3.30 -24.78 -9.25
C ALA A 572 -2.05 -24.69 -8.37
N LEU A 573 -2.15 -25.09 -7.08
CA LEU A 573 -0.99 -25.13 -6.19
C LEU A 573 0.04 -26.15 -6.66
N ARG A 574 -0.39 -27.34 -7.09
CA ARG A 574 0.49 -28.39 -7.62
C ARG A 574 1.31 -27.86 -8.80
N SER A 575 0.66 -27.33 -9.83
CA SER A 575 1.36 -26.85 -11.02
C SER A 575 2.20 -25.60 -10.74
N ALA A 576 1.80 -24.74 -9.80
CA ALA A 576 2.61 -23.60 -9.34
C ALA A 576 3.85 -24.05 -8.54
N ALA A 577 3.73 -25.06 -7.68
CA ALA A 577 4.86 -25.65 -6.97
C ALA A 577 5.84 -26.31 -7.96
N LEU A 578 5.33 -27.09 -8.92
CA LEU A 578 6.15 -27.64 -10.01
C LEU A 578 6.82 -26.53 -10.85
N ALA A 579 6.16 -25.40 -11.08
CA ALA A 579 6.76 -24.27 -11.77
C ALA A 579 7.97 -23.71 -10.99
N LEU A 580 7.86 -23.59 -9.66
CA LEU A 580 8.93 -23.13 -8.79
C LEU A 580 10.09 -24.15 -8.67
N VAL A 581 9.82 -25.46 -8.80
CA VAL A 581 10.88 -26.49 -8.92
C VAL A 581 11.78 -26.22 -10.13
N LEU A 582 11.25 -25.62 -11.19
CA LEU A 582 12.06 -25.24 -12.37
C LEU A 582 12.81 -23.90 -12.19
N CYS A 583 12.75 -23.26 -11.01
CA CYS A 583 13.38 -21.97 -10.73
C CYS A 583 14.38 -22.02 -9.55
N PRO A 584 15.29 -23.03 -9.47
CA PRO A 584 16.19 -23.18 -8.32
C PRO A 584 17.08 -21.96 -8.09
N GLU A 585 17.46 -21.24 -9.15
CA GLU A 585 18.35 -20.08 -9.07
C GLU A 585 17.69 -18.82 -8.46
N GLN A 586 16.37 -18.86 -8.26
CA GLN A 586 15.58 -17.74 -7.74
C GLN A 586 15.12 -17.92 -6.29
N LEU A 587 15.41 -19.09 -5.71
CA LEU A 587 15.05 -19.50 -4.36
C LEU A 587 16.33 -19.75 -3.57
N ASP A 588 16.29 -19.55 -2.25
CA ASP A 588 17.35 -20.09 -1.40
C ASP A 588 17.22 -21.62 -1.26
N GLU A 589 18.25 -22.26 -0.71
CA GLU A 589 18.31 -23.73 -0.61
C GLU A 589 17.15 -24.31 0.22
N ASP A 590 16.77 -23.63 1.30
CA ASP A 590 15.69 -24.05 2.19
C ASP A 590 14.31 -23.88 1.51
N GLU A 591 14.09 -22.73 0.86
CA GLU A 591 12.89 -22.45 0.07
C GLU A 591 12.73 -23.44 -1.10
N TYR A 592 13.82 -23.72 -1.83
CA TYR A 592 13.81 -24.68 -2.92
C TYR A 592 13.45 -26.08 -2.44
N PHE A 593 14.07 -26.53 -1.36
CA PHE A 593 13.81 -27.85 -0.79
C PHE A 593 12.36 -28.00 -0.31
N LEU A 594 11.82 -26.99 0.40
CA LEU A 594 10.40 -26.90 0.77
C LEU A 594 9.49 -27.05 -0.45
N ILE A 595 9.78 -26.33 -1.54
CA ILE A 595 8.95 -26.37 -2.75
C ILE A 595 8.98 -27.75 -3.40
N VAL A 596 10.14 -28.40 -3.44
CA VAL A 596 10.28 -29.79 -3.93
C VAL A 596 9.46 -30.76 -3.08
N LEU A 597 9.53 -30.64 -1.74
CA LEU A 597 8.73 -31.48 -0.82
C LEU A 597 7.23 -31.22 -0.97
N LEU A 598 6.82 -29.96 -1.11
CA LEU A 598 5.43 -29.58 -1.32
C LEU A 598 4.90 -30.14 -2.64
N ALA A 599 5.66 -30.02 -3.73
CA ALA A 599 5.28 -30.59 -5.03
C ALA A 599 5.12 -32.11 -4.94
N ARG A 600 6.06 -32.81 -4.30
CA ARG A 600 5.98 -34.27 -4.07
C ARG A 600 4.76 -34.66 -3.24
N ALA A 601 4.46 -33.91 -2.19
CA ALA A 601 3.30 -34.15 -1.32
C ALA A 601 1.96 -33.91 -2.03
N LEU A 602 1.91 -32.96 -2.97
CA LEU A 602 0.73 -32.70 -3.79
C LEU A 602 0.53 -33.73 -4.91
N GLU A 603 1.60 -34.33 -5.43
CA GLU A 603 1.54 -35.36 -6.46
C GLU A 603 1.16 -36.73 -5.89
N TYR A 604 1.95 -37.22 -4.92
CA TYR A 604 1.86 -38.60 -4.47
C TYR A 604 1.08 -38.74 -3.15
N GLY A 605 0.67 -37.63 -2.56
CA GLY A 605 0.15 -37.58 -1.21
C GLY A 605 1.25 -37.55 -0.15
N THR A 606 0.87 -37.15 1.06
CA THR A 606 1.82 -36.78 2.11
C THR A 606 2.63 -37.96 2.67
N SER A 607 1.99 -39.13 2.85
CA SER A 607 2.67 -40.33 3.36
C SER A 607 3.70 -40.87 2.37
N ALA A 608 3.42 -40.76 1.08
CA ALA A 608 4.33 -41.13 -0.01
C ALA A 608 5.51 -40.15 -0.12
N ALA A 609 5.26 -38.85 0.08
CA ALA A 609 6.29 -37.83 0.00
C ALA A 609 7.41 -38.03 1.02
N LEU A 610 7.07 -38.45 2.25
CA LEU A 610 8.04 -38.69 3.32
C LEU A 610 8.70 -40.08 3.27
N ALA A 611 8.18 -41.02 2.49
CA ALA A 611 8.80 -42.33 2.37
C ALA A 611 10.00 -42.23 1.42
N GLU A 612 11.21 -42.34 1.97
CA GLU A 612 12.47 -42.29 1.20
C GLU A 612 12.53 -43.39 0.11
N ASP A 613 11.91 -44.56 0.36
CA ASP A 613 12.13 -45.77 -0.45
C ASP A 613 11.03 -46.15 -1.46
N ARG A 614 9.87 -45.49 -1.50
CA ARG A 614 8.67 -46.12 -2.13
C ARG A 614 8.02 -45.43 -3.33
N CYS A 615 8.42 -44.22 -3.71
CA CYS A 615 7.61 -43.46 -4.68
C CYS A 615 8.36 -42.89 -5.88
N SER A 616 9.69 -42.78 -5.84
CA SER A 616 10.44 -42.37 -7.03
C SER A 616 10.59 -43.56 -7.99
N PRO A 617 10.56 -43.34 -9.32
CA PRO A 617 11.01 -44.36 -10.26
C PRO A 617 12.41 -44.88 -9.87
N PRO A 618 12.69 -46.19 -9.95
CA PRO A 618 13.96 -46.75 -9.51
C PRO A 618 15.14 -45.99 -10.15
N GLY A 619 16.00 -45.40 -9.31
CA GLY A 619 17.21 -44.68 -9.73
C GLY A 619 17.06 -43.18 -9.97
N LEU A 620 15.89 -42.56 -9.75
CA LEU A 620 15.73 -41.10 -9.78
C LEU A 620 15.65 -40.52 -8.37
N GLY A 621 16.48 -39.49 -8.10
CA GLY A 621 16.39 -38.64 -6.93
C GLY A 621 15.08 -37.85 -6.88
N ILE A 622 14.74 -37.36 -5.69
CA ILE A 622 13.48 -36.64 -5.46
C ILE A 622 13.37 -35.39 -6.35
N ILE A 623 14.46 -34.63 -6.47
CA ILE A 623 14.53 -33.42 -7.28
C ILE A 623 14.32 -33.74 -8.76
N GLU A 624 15.04 -34.74 -9.27
CA GLU A 624 14.98 -35.16 -10.68
C GLU A 624 13.58 -35.65 -11.07
N ASP A 625 12.89 -36.37 -10.17
CA ASP A 625 11.52 -36.80 -10.40
C ASP A 625 10.54 -35.60 -10.45
N MET A 626 10.69 -34.63 -9.54
CA MET A 626 9.84 -33.44 -9.55
C MET A 626 10.12 -32.54 -10.76
N GLU A 627 11.37 -32.39 -11.18
CA GLU A 627 11.73 -31.70 -12.42
C GLU A 627 11.14 -32.40 -13.65
N ARG A 628 11.16 -33.73 -13.69
CA ARG A 628 10.53 -34.52 -14.77
C ARG A 628 9.02 -34.25 -14.84
N LEU A 629 8.32 -34.28 -13.71
CA LEU A 629 6.89 -33.96 -13.65
C LEU A 629 6.61 -32.50 -14.03
N ALA A 630 7.43 -31.56 -13.55
CA ALA A 630 7.29 -30.15 -13.88
C ALA A 630 7.49 -29.88 -15.37
N ASN A 631 8.41 -30.59 -16.03
CA ASN A 631 8.60 -30.51 -17.47
C ASN A 631 7.45 -31.15 -18.26
N ALA A 632 6.79 -32.18 -17.72
CA ALA A 632 5.62 -32.78 -18.33
C ALA A 632 4.36 -31.89 -18.22
N ASP A 633 4.26 -31.08 -17.17
CA ASP A 633 3.15 -30.14 -16.94
C ASP A 633 3.32 -28.85 -17.76
N SER A 634 2.47 -28.65 -18.76
CA SER A 634 2.53 -27.46 -19.63
C SER A 634 2.26 -26.15 -18.88
N PHE A 635 1.41 -26.17 -17.85
CA PHE A 635 1.12 -24.98 -17.05
C PHE A 635 2.34 -24.62 -16.21
N ALA A 636 2.97 -25.62 -15.57
CA ALA A 636 4.18 -25.44 -14.79
C ALA A 636 5.32 -24.84 -15.63
N ARG A 637 5.57 -25.34 -16.84
CA ARG A 637 6.60 -24.80 -17.73
C ARG A 637 6.36 -23.34 -18.12
N ASN A 638 5.13 -23.00 -18.51
CA ASN A 638 4.78 -21.62 -18.89
C ASN A 638 4.96 -20.70 -17.69
N ARG A 639 4.43 -21.10 -16.53
CA ARG A 639 4.51 -20.30 -15.32
C ARG A 639 5.95 -20.17 -14.81
N ALA A 640 6.79 -21.18 -14.95
CA ALA A 640 8.20 -21.10 -14.58
C ALA A 640 8.95 -20.03 -15.37
N HIS A 641 8.63 -19.83 -16.66
CA HIS A 641 9.24 -18.75 -17.45
C HIS A 641 8.90 -17.37 -16.89
N GLU A 642 7.64 -17.16 -16.52
CA GLU A 642 7.18 -15.91 -15.87
C GLU A 642 7.83 -15.73 -14.50
N LEU A 643 7.84 -16.76 -13.65
CA LEU A 643 8.40 -16.71 -12.31
C LEU A 643 9.90 -16.40 -12.31
N ARG A 644 10.69 -16.98 -13.22
CA ARG A 644 12.10 -16.60 -13.38
C ARG A 644 12.25 -15.11 -13.66
N THR A 645 11.42 -14.57 -14.56
CA THR A 645 11.44 -13.15 -14.90
C THR A 645 11.02 -12.26 -13.72
N LEU A 646 10.01 -12.68 -12.95
CA LEU A 646 9.51 -11.92 -11.79
C LEU A 646 10.48 -11.93 -10.61
N LEU A 647 11.03 -13.10 -10.28
CA LEU A 647 11.91 -13.27 -9.14
C LEU A 647 13.33 -12.70 -9.40
N ALA A 648 13.80 -12.73 -10.66
CA ALA A 648 15.11 -12.17 -11.03
C ALA A 648 15.18 -10.65 -10.92
N LYS A 649 14.05 -9.94 -10.93
CA LYS A 649 14.01 -8.48 -10.72
C LYS A 649 14.49 -8.05 -9.33
N GLY A 650 14.58 -8.99 -8.38
CA GLY A 650 14.93 -8.68 -7.00
C GLY A 650 13.83 -7.89 -6.29
N PHE A 651 14.05 -7.57 -5.01
CA PHE A 651 13.24 -6.56 -4.35
C PHE A 651 13.74 -5.18 -4.77
N PRO A 652 12.86 -4.19 -5.03
CA PRO A 652 13.31 -2.82 -5.15
C PRO A 652 14.02 -2.43 -3.85
N GLU A 653 15.32 -2.13 -3.91
CA GLU A 653 16.14 -1.79 -2.72
C GLU A 653 15.61 -0.53 -2.01
N ASP A 654 14.91 0.34 -2.73
CA ASP A 654 14.30 1.58 -2.22
C ASP A 654 12.83 1.43 -1.82
N GLY A 655 12.28 0.21 -1.90
CA GLY A 655 10.90 -0.07 -1.52
C GLY A 655 10.72 0.06 -0.01
N ASP A 656 10.00 1.11 0.41
CA ASP A 656 9.54 1.43 1.77
C ASP A 656 8.75 0.27 2.46
N PHE A 657 8.50 -0.82 1.73
CA PHE A 657 7.73 -1.99 2.15
C PHE A 657 8.51 -2.97 3.03
N THR A 658 9.40 -2.45 3.87
CA THR A 658 9.71 -3.19 5.09
C THR A 658 8.45 -3.21 5.96
N VAL A 659 7.55 -4.15 5.68
CA VAL A 659 6.91 -4.91 6.73
C VAL A 659 8.07 -5.57 7.48
N ARG A 660 8.77 -4.77 8.29
CA ARG A 660 9.56 -5.31 9.38
C ARG A 660 8.54 -6.14 10.11
N PHE A 661 8.67 -7.45 9.98
CA PHE A 661 8.13 -8.37 10.95
C PHE A 661 8.57 -7.77 12.28
N LEU A 662 7.65 -7.09 12.94
CA LEU A 662 7.84 -6.52 14.27
C LEU A 662 7.82 -7.70 15.25
N ARG A 663 8.60 -8.74 14.97
CA ARG A 663 9.18 -9.55 16.02
C ARG A 663 10.07 -8.56 16.75
N PRO A 664 9.82 -8.28 18.04
CA PRO A 664 10.93 -7.92 18.91
C PRO A 664 12.00 -8.98 18.61
N LYS A 665 13.25 -8.60 18.31
CA LYS A 665 14.35 -9.57 18.28
C LYS A 665 14.24 -10.36 19.58
N ALA A 666 13.66 -11.55 19.50
CA ALA A 666 13.66 -12.48 20.60
C ALA A 666 15.14 -12.74 20.82
N SER A 667 15.62 -12.35 21.99
CA SER A 667 16.99 -12.59 22.41
C SER A 667 17.13 -14.09 22.68
N GLU A 668 17.11 -14.88 21.61
CA GLU A 668 17.58 -16.25 21.62
C GLU A 668 19.11 -16.17 21.43
N GLY A 669 19.84 -16.24 22.55
CA GLY A 669 21.30 -16.34 22.58
C GLY A 669 22.02 -15.19 23.29
N ALA A 670 22.39 -15.44 24.56
CA ALA A 670 23.36 -14.75 25.42
C ALA A 670 23.87 -13.33 25.01
N PRO A 671 23.51 -12.25 25.73
CA PRO A 671 24.13 -10.95 25.55
C PRO A 671 25.40 -10.85 26.41
N GLY A 672 26.53 -10.40 25.86
CA GLY A 672 27.62 -10.04 26.77
C GLY A 672 28.90 -9.44 26.21
N LYS A 673 29.46 -9.91 25.09
CA LYS A 673 30.86 -9.57 24.79
C LYS A 673 31.09 -8.57 23.65
N HIS A 674 30.31 -8.65 22.57
CA HIS A 674 30.61 -7.84 21.38
C HIS A 674 30.14 -6.38 21.50
N ILE A 675 28.96 -6.15 22.08
CA ILE A 675 28.37 -4.81 22.24
C ILE A 675 29.15 -3.98 23.29
N LEU A 676 29.73 -4.63 24.29
CA LEU A 676 30.58 -3.98 25.29
C LEU A 676 31.92 -3.52 24.69
N GLN A 677 32.54 -4.32 23.83
CA GLN A 677 33.80 -3.95 23.16
C GLN A 677 33.65 -2.86 22.10
N GLU A 678 32.50 -2.78 21.41
CA GLU A 678 32.24 -1.68 20.46
C GLU A 678 31.91 -0.35 21.16
N ALA A 679 31.21 -0.40 22.31
CA ALA A 679 30.93 0.81 23.10
C ALA A 679 32.18 1.41 23.75
N GLU A 680 33.12 0.57 24.22
CA GLU A 680 34.42 1.01 24.75
C GLU A 680 35.30 1.63 23.66
N LYS A 681 35.26 1.09 22.43
CA LYS A 681 35.97 1.66 21.27
C LYS A 681 35.42 3.00 20.79
N MET A 682 34.17 3.34 21.12
CA MET A 682 33.52 4.59 20.73
C MET A 682 33.66 5.72 21.77
N GLY A 683 34.41 5.51 22.86
CA GLY A 683 34.68 6.57 23.83
C GLY A 683 33.46 7.09 24.60
N ILE A 684 32.34 6.36 24.56
CA ILE A 684 31.12 6.72 25.28
C ILE A 684 31.35 6.40 26.76
N LYS A 685 31.74 7.42 27.53
CA LYS A 685 31.86 7.29 28.99
C LYS A 685 30.47 7.01 29.58
N MET A 686 30.39 5.97 30.41
CA MET A 686 29.18 5.52 31.13
C MET A 686 28.48 6.60 32.00
N ALA A 687 29.04 7.80 32.12
CA ALA A 687 28.55 8.84 33.03
C ALA A 687 27.19 9.44 32.61
N ASP A 688 26.80 9.36 31.33
CA ASP A 688 25.61 10.09 30.82
C ASP A 688 24.40 9.21 30.48
N ARG A 689 24.35 7.94 30.93
CA ARG A 689 23.17 7.08 30.70
C ARG A 689 22.52 6.57 32.00
N LYS A 690 21.33 7.14 32.21
CA LYS A 690 20.29 6.88 33.22
C LYS A 690 20.54 7.61 34.54
N LYS A 691 19.65 8.57 34.83
CA LYS A 691 19.47 9.12 36.18
C LYS A 691 19.45 7.95 37.14
N ALA A 692 20.44 7.90 38.02
CA ALA A 692 20.61 6.81 38.96
C ALA A 692 19.30 6.59 39.72
N THR A 693 18.80 5.35 39.71
CA THR A 693 17.48 5.03 40.24
C THR A 693 17.52 5.11 41.77
N ARG A 694 16.63 5.90 42.38
CA ARG A 694 16.46 5.91 43.85
C ARG A 694 15.72 4.66 44.31
N CYS A 695 16.12 4.13 45.48
CA CYS A 695 15.46 3.00 46.10
C CYS A 695 14.00 3.36 46.46
N SER A 696 13.04 2.53 46.08
CA SER A 696 11.61 2.69 46.37
C SER A 696 11.23 2.30 47.81
N GLY A 697 12.21 2.02 48.67
CA GLY A 697 11.99 1.72 50.09
C GLY A 697 11.66 2.98 50.88
N PRO A 698 10.58 3.02 51.69
CA PRO A 698 10.24 4.20 52.48
C PRO A 698 11.39 4.54 53.45
N GLY A 699 11.84 5.80 53.39
CA GLY A 699 12.99 6.29 54.17
C GLY A 699 14.35 5.71 53.74
N CYS A 700 14.51 5.32 52.46
CA CYS A 700 15.79 4.89 51.92
C CYS A 700 16.24 5.83 50.79
N ASP A 701 17.25 6.64 51.05
CA ASP A 701 17.80 7.59 50.07
C ASP A 701 18.96 7.01 49.25
N LYS A 702 19.16 5.68 49.29
CA LYS A 702 20.19 5.03 48.47
C LYS A 702 19.86 5.20 46.98
N VAL A 703 20.86 5.64 46.24
CA VAL A 703 20.84 5.83 44.80
C VAL A 703 21.74 4.76 44.18
N GLU A 704 21.26 4.13 43.11
CA GLU A 704 21.96 3.05 42.43
C GLU A 704 23.31 3.53 41.86
N THR A 705 24.43 2.94 42.27
CA THR A 705 25.78 3.36 41.82
C THR A 705 26.21 2.62 40.56
N ARG A 706 25.71 1.39 40.39
CA ARG A 706 25.95 0.55 39.21
C ARG A 706 24.61 0.11 38.61
N PRO A 707 24.41 0.21 37.29
CA PRO A 707 23.18 -0.24 36.66
C PRO A 707 22.84 -1.70 37.05
N ARG A 708 21.62 -1.93 37.54
CA ARG A 708 21.09 -3.21 38.05
C ARG A 708 21.69 -3.68 39.38
N GLU A 709 22.26 -2.78 40.18
CA GLU A 709 22.62 -3.04 41.57
C GLU A 709 21.35 -3.19 42.43
N PHE A 710 20.26 -2.49 42.09
CA PHE A 710 19.00 -2.60 42.83
C PHE A 710 18.14 -3.76 42.30
N GLN A 711 17.51 -4.49 43.23
CA GLN A 711 16.59 -5.59 42.94
C GLN A 711 15.23 -5.04 42.55
N THR A 712 14.66 -5.53 41.45
CA THR A 712 13.28 -5.21 41.05
C THR A 712 12.27 -6.07 41.83
N CYS A 713 11.09 -5.51 42.11
CA CYS A 713 10.00 -6.29 42.69
C CYS A 713 9.62 -7.45 41.76
N GLY A 714 9.63 -8.69 42.28
CA GLY A 714 9.31 -9.88 41.49
C GLY A 714 7.86 -9.94 40.97
N GLY A 715 6.92 -9.25 41.64
CA GLY A 715 5.53 -9.15 41.20
C GLY A 715 5.37 -8.12 40.07
N CYS A 716 5.34 -6.83 40.41
CA CYS A 716 5.03 -5.77 39.44
C CYS A 716 6.19 -5.37 38.52
N LYS A 717 7.45 -5.67 38.87
CA LYS A 717 8.67 -5.23 38.15
C LYS A 717 8.86 -3.71 38.00
N LEU A 718 8.02 -2.90 38.67
CA LEU A 718 8.06 -1.43 38.60
C LEU A 718 8.92 -0.81 39.71
N ALA A 719 8.84 -1.33 40.94
CA ALA A 719 9.62 -0.81 42.07
C ALA A 719 11.02 -1.44 42.13
N VAL A 720 12.03 -0.64 42.53
CA VAL A 720 13.43 -1.06 42.69
C VAL A 720 13.90 -0.87 44.13
N TYR A 721 14.65 -1.82 44.66
CA TYR A 721 15.09 -1.82 46.05
C TYR A 721 16.57 -2.11 46.15
N CYS A 722 17.30 -1.36 46.98
CA CYS A 722 18.71 -1.65 47.25
C CYS A 722 18.95 -2.97 48.02
N GLY A 723 17.89 -3.68 48.41
CA GLY A 723 17.96 -4.96 49.11
C GLY A 723 16.61 -5.42 49.66
N ARG A 724 16.56 -6.66 50.17
CA ARG A 724 15.32 -7.31 50.67
C ARG A 724 14.66 -6.55 51.81
N ASP A 725 15.42 -5.85 52.65
CA ASP A 725 14.86 -5.10 53.78
C ASP A 725 14.06 -3.88 53.33
N CYS A 726 14.54 -3.17 52.31
CA CYS A 726 13.79 -2.07 51.69
C CYS A 726 12.53 -2.57 50.99
N GLN A 727 12.61 -3.74 50.34
CA GLN A 727 11.44 -4.39 49.74
C GLN A 727 10.41 -4.79 50.81
N ARG A 728 10.83 -5.41 51.93
CA ARG A 728 9.93 -5.77 53.04
C ARG A 728 9.28 -4.56 53.71
N ARG A 729 10.04 -3.47 53.90
CA ARG A 729 9.50 -2.20 54.43
C ARG A 729 8.46 -1.60 53.49
N ALA A 730 8.78 -1.49 52.20
CA ALA A 730 7.83 -1.01 51.19
C ALA A 730 6.58 -1.89 51.12
N TRP A 731 6.75 -3.22 51.20
CA TRP A 731 5.63 -4.17 51.22
C TRP A 731 4.65 -3.89 52.37
N LYS A 732 5.16 -3.66 53.58
CA LYS A 732 4.35 -3.30 54.75
C LYS A 732 3.77 -1.88 54.66
N ALA A 733 4.45 -0.96 53.98
CA ALA A 733 4.04 0.43 53.81
C ALA A 733 3.06 0.66 52.63
N GLY A 734 2.36 -0.37 52.17
CA GLY A 734 1.32 -0.25 51.13
C GLY A 734 1.73 -0.70 49.73
N HIS A 735 2.99 -1.10 49.50
CA HIS A 735 3.36 -1.64 48.18
C HIS A 735 2.59 -2.92 47.83
N LYS A 736 2.14 -3.69 48.82
CA LYS A 736 1.32 -4.90 48.61
C LYS A 736 0.08 -4.62 47.75
N GLU A 737 -0.62 -3.52 48.01
CA GLU A 737 -1.86 -3.16 47.31
C GLU A 737 -1.60 -2.68 45.88
N THR A 738 -0.51 -1.94 45.67
CA THR A 738 -0.12 -1.46 44.33
C THR A 738 0.48 -2.56 43.47
N CYS A 739 1.24 -3.48 44.07
CA CYS A 739 1.84 -4.62 43.38
C CYS A 739 0.78 -5.57 42.81
N GLN A 740 -0.35 -5.77 43.52
CA GLN A 740 -1.44 -6.64 43.06
C GLN A 740 -2.27 -6.04 41.91
N LYS A 741 -2.24 -4.72 41.74
CA LYS A 741 -2.97 -4.04 40.64
C LYS A 741 -2.21 -4.02 39.32
N THR A 742 -0.91 -4.28 39.36
CA THR A 742 0.01 -4.06 38.23
C THR A 742 0.69 -5.32 37.69
N GLY A 743 0.65 -6.42 38.45
CA GLY A 743 1.03 -7.76 37.99
C GLY A 743 -0.20 -8.58 37.68
#